data_AF-A0A2U3JXY3-F1
#
_entry.id   AF-A0A2U3JXY3-F1
#
_cell.length_a   1.000
_cell.length_b   1.000
_cell.length_c   1.000
_cell.angle_alpha   90.00
_cell.angle_beta   90.00
_cell.angle_gamma   90.00
#
_symmetry.space_group_name_H-M   'P 1'
#
loop_
_entity.id
_entity.type
_entity.pdbx_description
1 polymer ?
#
loop_
_entity_poly.entity_id
_entity_poly.type
_entity_poly.pdbx_seq_one_letter_code
_entity_poly.pdbx_strand_id
1 'polypeptide(L)'
;MKLKVKQLVLTSLVAFSSMACAQDTNFEPDHQQIPTPDCLLMKAAYDGGWKTCTQEDHDTWLADIRHWRSERLIRIGYDGSRYDMPALKWTHSSFFQPQMMVQDRYFYDPVAHRYTVDRYLNDLEKRYGGIDAVLIWPTYPNMGIDDRNQHDLIRSMPGGIAGVRQMIADFHKRGVRVLFPMMMWDQGTRDPGQPWPRAIAELMAEVGADGINGDTQDGVPLAFSVAADKVGHPLAFEPEDGPSDEALAWNVMTWGQYNFPFVPMVDKYKWLEPRHLVNISDRWNRDKTNDLQFAFFNGVGWESWENIWGIWNGITPRDAEATRRVATIERAVAPFLTSSEWEPLTPMLRYGIFASRWPSNDQTVWTIVNRNEYDVEGHEIEVQPEEGMRYFDLYHGTELKPERNPKGKVVLSFAIEAHGYGALLAAKTAPDTAIQALMSKMKQMTAKPLASYSHEWTVLPQQIVPIAGTKSPSAPPDGMVRIPAGNFVFKVQGIEIEGYDDIGVDVQYPWEDSPRRFHEHPMQVKSFWIDTYPVTNAQFKKFLDSTHYHPPDDRNFLRDWKDGSFPAGWDNKPVTWVSLEDARAYAAWAGKRLPHEWEWQYAAQGSDGRVYPWGNDWNASGVPVPDKNRTMRGPDAVDAHPQGKSPFGVMDLVGNVWQWTEEFTDEHTRSAILRGGEYYQPQGSIWYFAQAYKLSEHGKLLLTAPSLDRSGGIGFRCVQDAE
;
A
#
# COMPACT_ATOMS: atom_id res chain seq x y z
N MET A 1 -19.35 -3.61 89.76
CA MET A 1 -19.03 -4.54 88.65
C MET A 1 -19.59 -3.94 87.36
N LYS A 2 -18.68 -3.44 86.52
CA LYS A 2 -18.75 -2.91 85.14
C LYS A 2 -20.08 -2.28 84.64
N LEU A 3 -20.06 -0.96 84.51
CA LEU A 3 -21.13 -0.07 84.04
C LEU A 3 -21.13 0.13 82.51
N LYS A 4 -22.32 -0.04 81.95
CA LYS A 4 -23.04 0.75 80.94
C LYS A 4 -22.39 1.10 79.59
N VAL A 5 -23.01 0.52 78.56
CA VAL A 5 -23.19 1.04 77.19
C VAL A 5 -24.09 2.30 77.20
N LYS A 6 -23.72 3.34 76.44
CA LYS A 6 -24.62 4.08 75.52
C LYS A 6 -23.84 5.10 74.66
N GLN A 7 -24.26 5.19 73.40
CA GLN A 7 -23.75 5.97 72.28
C GLN A 7 -23.61 7.48 72.56
N LEU A 8 -22.55 8.08 72.00
CA LEU A 8 -22.58 9.44 71.44
C LEU A 8 -21.45 9.63 70.40
N VAL A 9 -21.87 9.97 69.17
CA VAL A 9 -21.25 10.85 68.15
C VAL A 9 -19.73 10.96 68.08
N LEU A 10 -19.16 10.57 66.93
CA LEU A 10 -18.10 11.36 66.29
C LEU A 10 -18.24 11.27 64.76
N THR A 11 -18.81 12.33 64.18
CA THR A 11 -18.88 12.53 62.73
C THR A 11 -17.47 12.89 62.24
N SER A 12 -16.80 11.95 61.57
CA SER A 12 -15.52 12.18 60.94
C SER A 12 -15.71 13.03 59.68
N LEU A 13 -15.17 14.25 59.67
CA LEU A 13 -14.79 14.93 58.43
C LEU A 13 -13.68 14.09 57.77
N VAL A 14 -14.06 13.25 56.82
CA VAL A 14 -13.13 12.82 55.77
C VAL A 14 -13.41 13.75 54.60
N ALA A 15 -12.50 14.70 54.41
CA ALA A 15 -12.43 15.45 53.16
C ALA A 15 -12.27 14.43 52.03
N PHE A 16 -13.33 14.23 51.25
CA PHE A 16 -13.22 13.64 49.94
C PHE A 16 -12.37 14.60 49.11
N SER A 17 -11.06 14.37 49.07
CA SER A 17 -10.28 14.71 47.90
C SER A 17 -10.86 13.85 46.78
N SER A 18 -11.79 14.42 46.02
CA SER A 18 -12.09 13.92 44.69
C SER A 18 -10.75 13.77 43.98
N MET A 19 -10.35 12.53 43.69
CA MET A 19 -9.45 12.29 42.57
C MET A 19 -10.21 12.85 41.37
N ALA A 20 -9.92 14.11 41.03
CA ALA A 20 -10.24 14.65 39.73
C ALA A 20 -9.41 13.82 38.76
N CYS A 21 -10.01 12.77 38.20
CA CYS A 21 -9.59 12.34 36.87
C CYS A 21 -9.73 13.59 36.01
N ALA A 22 -8.61 14.16 35.58
CA ALA A 22 -8.59 15.28 34.65
C ALA A 22 -9.20 14.77 33.34
N GLN A 23 -10.51 14.95 33.19
CA GLN A 23 -11.18 14.74 31.93
C GLN A 23 -10.89 16.00 31.10
N ASP A 24 -9.85 15.93 30.26
CA ASP A 24 -9.26 17.08 29.55
C ASP A 24 -10.13 17.65 28.42
N THR A 25 -11.14 16.90 27.96
CA THR A 25 -12.08 17.31 26.89
C THR A 25 -13.37 16.50 27.00
N ASN A 26 -14.48 17.09 26.55
CA ASN A 26 -15.75 16.36 26.39
C ASN A 26 -15.80 15.56 25.07
N PHE A 27 -14.82 15.76 24.18
CA PHE A 27 -14.72 15.19 22.84
C PHE A 27 -13.35 14.52 22.66
N GLU A 28 -13.06 13.54 23.51
CA GLU A 28 -11.80 12.80 23.44
C GLU A 28 -11.63 12.17 22.05
N PRO A 29 -10.43 12.25 21.43
CA PRO A 29 -10.19 11.62 20.14
C PRO A 29 -10.48 10.12 20.18
N ASP A 30 -11.23 9.64 19.20
CA ASP A 30 -11.40 8.21 18.92
C ASP A 30 -10.33 7.82 17.90
N HIS A 31 -9.31 7.09 18.37
CA HIS A 31 -8.10 6.82 17.62
C HIS A 31 -7.45 8.10 17.07
N GLN A 32 -7.53 8.32 15.75
CA GLN A 32 -6.92 9.43 15.04
C GLN A 32 -7.92 10.55 14.69
N GLN A 33 -9.16 10.44 15.17
CA GLN A 33 -10.25 11.33 14.76
C GLN A 33 -10.93 11.94 15.99
N ILE A 34 -11.12 13.27 15.98
CA ILE A 34 -11.83 13.99 17.04
C ILE A 34 -13.33 13.98 16.74
N PRO A 35 -14.18 13.52 17.67
CA PRO A 35 -15.63 13.49 17.50
C PRO A 35 -16.26 14.88 17.28
N THR A 36 -17.41 14.86 16.62
CA THR A 36 -18.17 16.06 16.28
C THR A 36 -19.16 16.41 17.39
N PRO A 37 -19.71 17.64 17.42
CA PRO A 37 -20.79 17.99 18.33
C PRO A 37 -21.99 17.04 18.22
N ASP A 38 -22.51 16.59 19.36
CA ASP A 38 -23.70 15.72 19.46
C ASP A 38 -24.94 16.22 18.69
N CYS A 39 -25.07 17.53 18.50
CA CYS A 39 -26.16 18.17 17.75
C CYS A 39 -26.13 17.86 16.25
N LEU A 40 -24.99 17.44 15.69
CA LEU A 40 -24.84 17.11 14.27
C LEU A 40 -25.13 15.64 13.98
N LEU A 41 -25.08 14.79 15.01
CA LEU A 41 -25.32 13.36 14.89
C LEU A 41 -26.82 13.07 14.80
N MET A 42 -27.23 12.34 13.76
CA MET A 42 -28.59 11.81 13.70
C MET A 42 -28.78 10.74 14.77
N LYS A 43 -29.60 11.05 15.79
CA LYS A 43 -30.02 10.08 16.80
C LYS A 43 -31.36 9.47 16.42
N ALA A 44 -31.54 8.18 16.70
CA ALA A 44 -32.85 7.54 16.51
C ALA A 44 -33.90 8.25 17.39
N ALA A 45 -35.18 8.15 17.00
CA ALA A 45 -36.26 8.84 17.71
C ALA A 45 -36.34 8.48 19.22
N TYR A 46 -35.85 7.30 19.60
CA TYR A 46 -35.81 6.82 20.99
C TYR A 46 -34.54 7.22 21.77
N ASP A 47 -33.50 7.74 21.10
CA ASP A 47 -32.23 8.16 21.70
C ASP A 47 -32.16 9.69 21.97
N GLY A 48 -33.33 10.35 22.05
CA GLY A 48 -33.45 11.78 22.36
C GLY A 48 -33.88 12.68 21.20
N GLY A 49 -34.12 12.13 20.01
CA GLY A 49 -34.68 12.86 18.86
C GLY A 49 -33.74 13.89 18.24
N TRP A 50 -34.31 14.80 17.44
CA TRP A 50 -33.56 15.80 16.66
C TRP A 50 -33.30 17.08 17.47
N LYS A 51 -32.02 17.41 17.71
CA LYS A 51 -31.61 18.73 18.22
C LYS A 51 -31.01 19.53 17.06
N THR A 52 -31.56 20.71 16.76
CA THR A 52 -30.94 21.63 15.78
C THR A 52 -29.64 22.15 16.35
N CYS A 53 -28.53 22.00 15.61
CA CYS A 53 -27.26 22.57 16.03
C CYS A 53 -27.25 24.10 15.90
N THR A 54 -26.87 24.79 16.98
CA THR A 54 -26.77 26.25 17.00
C THR A 54 -25.33 26.72 16.86
N GLN A 55 -25.13 28.02 16.55
CA GLN A 55 -23.79 28.63 16.59
C GLN A 55 -23.14 28.46 17.97
N GLU A 56 -23.92 28.56 19.05
CA GLU A 56 -23.42 28.41 20.41
C GLU A 56 -22.94 26.98 20.72
N ASP A 57 -23.63 25.96 20.19
CA ASP A 57 -23.17 24.57 20.30
C ASP A 57 -21.82 24.37 19.60
N HIS A 58 -21.64 24.95 18.40
CA HIS A 58 -20.38 24.91 17.66
C HIS A 58 -19.27 25.67 18.38
N ASP A 59 -19.54 26.89 18.84
CA ASP A 59 -18.57 27.73 19.56
C ASP A 59 -18.11 27.03 20.86
N THR A 60 -19.03 26.37 21.57
CA THR A 60 -18.72 25.61 22.80
C THR A 60 -17.82 24.41 22.51
N TRP A 61 -18.15 23.62 21.49
CA TRP A 61 -17.33 22.48 21.07
C TRP A 61 -15.93 22.92 20.61
N LEU A 62 -15.87 23.96 19.77
CA LEU A 62 -14.61 24.47 19.24
C LEU A 62 -13.71 25.01 20.37
N ALA A 63 -14.29 25.66 21.38
CA ALA A 63 -13.56 26.11 22.56
C ALA A 63 -12.97 24.92 23.36
N ASP A 64 -13.73 23.83 23.52
CA ASP A 64 -13.29 22.62 24.22
C ASP A 64 -12.10 21.96 23.51
N ILE A 65 -12.19 21.71 22.19
CA ILE A 65 -11.10 21.07 21.44
C ILE A 65 -9.87 21.98 21.26
N ARG A 66 -10.03 23.30 21.31
CA ARG A 66 -8.91 24.28 21.36
C ARG A 66 -8.19 24.25 22.70
N HIS A 67 -8.96 24.17 23.79
CA HIS A 67 -8.39 23.99 25.12
C HIS A 67 -7.59 22.69 25.19
N TRP A 68 -8.19 21.59 24.71
CA TRP A 68 -7.52 20.29 24.61
C TRP A 68 -6.22 20.34 23.82
N ARG A 69 -6.23 20.95 22.62
CA ARG A 69 -5.01 21.12 21.80
C ARG A 69 -3.91 21.85 22.58
N SER A 70 -4.25 22.96 23.22
CA SER A 70 -3.28 23.78 23.96
C SER A 70 -2.67 23.00 25.13
N GLU A 71 -3.51 22.36 25.95
CA GLU A 71 -3.08 21.52 27.07
C GLU A 71 -2.23 20.34 26.61
N ARG A 72 -2.66 19.66 25.53
CA ARG A 72 -1.97 18.48 25.01
C ARG A 72 -0.57 18.85 24.53
N LEU A 73 -0.42 19.90 23.72
CA LEU A 73 0.89 20.35 23.21
C LEU A 73 1.85 20.75 24.35
N ILE A 74 1.35 21.37 25.42
CA ILE A 74 2.14 21.71 26.60
C ILE A 74 2.59 20.43 27.33
N ARG A 75 1.69 19.47 27.54
CA ARG A 75 1.98 18.23 28.28
C ARG A 75 3.03 17.36 27.60
N ILE A 76 2.97 17.25 26.28
CA ILE A 76 3.94 16.47 25.51
C ILE A 76 5.27 17.21 25.30
N GLY A 77 5.38 18.48 25.73
CA GLY A 77 6.56 19.30 25.52
C GLY A 77 6.86 19.51 24.03
N TYR A 78 5.81 19.76 23.24
CA TYR A 78 5.88 19.80 21.78
C TYR A 78 6.94 20.81 21.28
N ASP A 79 7.79 20.34 20.36
CA ASP A 79 8.73 21.17 19.59
C ASP A 79 8.44 21.02 18.09
N GLY A 80 7.97 22.11 17.48
CA GLY A 80 7.65 22.17 16.05
C GLY A 80 8.84 22.52 15.16
N SER A 81 10.06 22.65 15.69
CA SER A 81 11.25 23.08 14.94
C SER A 81 11.55 22.25 13.70
N ARG A 82 11.13 20.97 13.69
CA ARG A 82 11.32 20.09 12.55
C ARG A 82 10.46 20.45 11.34
N TYR A 83 9.25 20.95 11.55
CA TYR A 83 8.38 21.47 10.49
C TYR A 83 8.94 22.74 9.84
N ASP A 84 9.82 23.47 10.54
CA ASP A 84 10.47 24.66 10.01
C ASP A 84 11.75 24.35 9.20
N MET A 85 12.20 23.09 9.17
CA MET A 85 13.35 22.69 8.38
C MET A 85 13.08 22.88 6.88
N PRO A 86 13.94 23.63 6.14
CA PRO A 86 13.75 23.85 4.71
C PRO A 86 13.66 22.55 3.88
N ALA A 87 14.37 21.51 4.30
CA ALA A 87 14.38 20.21 3.64
C ALA A 87 13.04 19.45 3.76
N LEU A 88 12.23 19.75 4.79
CA LEU A 88 10.97 19.05 5.08
C LEU A 88 9.74 19.90 4.76
N LYS A 89 9.90 21.17 4.42
CA LYS A 89 8.78 22.09 4.14
C LYS A 89 7.82 21.63 3.04
N TRP A 90 8.28 20.74 2.15
CA TRP A 90 7.43 20.15 1.10
C TRP A 90 6.29 19.30 1.66
N THR A 91 6.44 18.73 2.86
CA THR A 91 5.42 17.85 3.47
C THR A 91 4.13 18.61 3.75
N HIS A 92 4.19 19.92 3.97
CA HIS A 92 3.03 20.76 4.29
C HIS A 92 1.99 20.84 3.15
N SER A 93 2.34 20.38 1.96
CA SER A 93 1.50 20.45 0.77
C SER A 93 1.59 19.19 -0.11
N SER A 94 1.88 18.03 0.46
CA SER A 94 1.99 16.76 -0.26
C SER A 94 0.67 15.98 -0.37
N PHE A 95 -0.39 16.63 -0.85
CA PHE A 95 -1.77 16.14 -0.74
C PHE A 95 -2.08 14.83 -1.47
N PHE A 96 -1.37 14.49 -2.55
CA PHE A 96 -1.63 13.25 -3.30
C PHE A 96 -0.36 12.42 -3.39
N GLN A 97 -0.40 11.24 -2.77
CA GLN A 97 0.70 10.29 -2.71
C GLN A 97 0.23 8.89 -3.11
N PRO A 98 0.54 8.38 -4.31
CA PRO A 98 0.25 6.99 -4.60
C PRO A 98 1.22 6.06 -3.91
N GLN A 99 0.68 4.98 -3.34
CA GLN A 99 1.45 3.78 -3.01
C GLN A 99 1.57 2.90 -4.27
N MET A 100 2.80 2.81 -4.77
CA MET A 100 3.12 2.21 -6.05
C MET A 100 3.96 0.95 -5.87
N MET A 101 3.43 -0.18 -6.34
CA MET A 101 4.19 -1.42 -6.47
C MET A 101 5.23 -1.30 -7.58
N VAL A 102 6.47 -1.73 -7.32
CA VAL A 102 7.53 -1.74 -8.36
C VAL A 102 7.26 -2.71 -9.51
N GLN A 103 6.28 -3.59 -9.34
CA GLN A 103 5.80 -4.53 -10.35
C GLN A 103 4.80 -3.89 -11.32
N ASP A 104 4.46 -2.60 -11.15
CA ASP A 104 3.63 -1.88 -12.10
C ASP A 104 4.35 -1.70 -13.46
N ARG A 105 3.74 -2.21 -14.52
CA ARG A 105 4.25 -2.17 -15.91
C ARG A 105 4.21 -0.79 -16.55
N TYR A 106 3.53 0.18 -15.96
CA TYR A 106 3.65 1.59 -16.32
C TYR A 106 4.89 2.23 -15.69
N PHE A 107 5.39 1.67 -14.59
CA PHE A 107 6.58 2.15 -13.89
C PHE A 107 7.88 1.53 -14.42
N TYR A 108 7.87 0.25 -14.78
CA TYR A 108 9.03 -0.44 -15.36
C TYR A 108 8.64 -1.20 -16.63
N ASP A 109 9.44 -1.03 -17.69
CA ASP A 109 9.29 -1.78 -18.94
C ASP A 109 10.24 -3.00 -18.93
N PRO A 110 9.71 -4.23 -18.75
CA PRO A 110 10.54 -5.43 -18.70
C PRO A 110 11.11 -5.85 -20.06
N VAL A 111 10.62 -5.28 -21.18
CA VAL A 111 11.15 -5.54 -22.53
C VAL A 111 12.25 -4.56 -22.88
N ALA A 112 12.09 -3.28 -22.52
CA ALA A 112 13.11 -2.26 -22.73
C ALA A 112 14.14 -2.18 -21.60
N HIS A 113 13.94 -2.91 -20.49
CA HIS A 113 14.81 -2.96 -19.32
C HIS A 113 15.10 -1.58 -18.71
N ARG A 114 14.05 -0.76 -18.54
CA ARG A 114 14.19 0.60 -18.01
C ARG A 114 12.98 1.06 -17.23
N TYR A 115 13.22 1.94 -16.26
CA TYR A 115 12.16 2.71 -15.62
C TYR A 115 11.49 3.65 -16.62
N THR A 116 10.18 3.80 -16.48
CA THR A 116 9.32 4.65 -17.31
C THR A 116 8.59 5.68 -16.47
N VAL A 117 9.32 6.40 -15.60
CA VAL A 117 8.79 7.42 -14.67
C VAL A 117 7.89 8.43 -15.39
N ASP A 118 8.31 8.96 -16.54
CA ASP A 118 7.48 9.90 -17.31
C ASP A 118 6.16 9.27 -17.79
N ARG A 119 6.15 7.99 -18.17
CA ARG A 119 4.92 7.30 -18.57
C ARG A 119 3.95 7.19 -17.39
N TYR A 120 4.45 6.76 -16.24
CA TYR A 120 3.69 6.64 -15.01
C TYR A 120 3.12 8.00 -14.57
N LEU A 121 3.96 9.03 -14.50
CA LEU A 121 3.52 10.37 -14.11
C LEU A 121 2.56 11.03 -15.11
N ASN A 122 2.68 10.75 -16.42
CA ASN A 122 1.74 11.29 -17.40
C ASN A 122 0.36 10.64 -17.30
N ASP A 123 0.28 9.36 -16.91
CA ASP A 123 -0.99 8.71 -16.60
C ASP A 123 -1.64 9.37 -15.36
N LEU A 124 -0.88 9.52 -14.28
CA LEU A 124 -1.37 10.17 -13.06
C LEU A 124 -1.70 11.66 -13.26
N GLU A 125 -0.97 12.39 -14.10
CA GLU A 125 -1.35 13.75 -14.49
C GLU A 125 -2.76 13.77 -15.11
N LYS A 126 -3.07 12.78 -15.96
CA LYS A 126 -4.37 12.66 -16.62
C LYS A 126 -5.48 12.26 -15.65
N ARG A 127 -5.21 11.34 -14.72
CA ARG A 127 -6.22 10.77 -13.81
C ARG A 127 -6.37 11.55 -12.49
N TYR A 128 -5.28 12.04 -11.93
CA TYR A 128 -5.20 12.70 -10.61
C TYR A 128 -4.96 14.21 -10.72
N GLY A 129 -4.45 14.68 -11.87
CA GLY A 129 -4.02 16.09 -12.01
C GLY A 129 -2.63 16.31 -11.43
N GLY A 130 -1.82 15.24 -11.40
CA GLY A 130 -0.47 15.22 -10.86
C GLY A 130 -0.44 14.71 -9.42
N ILE A 131 0.75 14.33 -8.97
CA ILE A 131 1.02 13.84 -7.60
C ILE A 131 2.15 14.66 -6.98
N ASP A 132 2.19 14.70 -5.66
CA ASP A 132 3.18 15.50 -4.91
C ASP A 132 4.31 14.62 -4.37
N ALA A 133 3.98 13.38 -4.02
CA ALA A 133 4.92 12.35 -3.62
C ALA A 133 4.51 10.98 -4.18
N VAL A 134 5.41 10.01 -4.13
CA VAL A 134 5.14 8.60 -4.44
C VAL A 134 5.82 7.72 -3.40
N LEU A 135 5.07 6.76 -2.86
CA LEU A 135 5.60 5.69 -2.02
C LEU A 135 5.93 4.49 -2.90
N ILE A 136 7.21 4.24 -3.13
CA ILE A 136 7.68 3.15 -4.00
C ILE A 136 7.90 1.89 -3.18
N TRP A 137 7.19 0.80 -3.51
CA TRP A 137 7.15 -0.41 -2.71
C TRP A 137 7.85 -1.63 -3.36
N PRO A 138 9.10 -1.95 -3.00
CA PRO A 138 9.86 -3.07 -3.57
C PRO A 138 9.93 -4.34 -2.71
N THR A 139 9.36 -4.35 -1.51
CA THR A 139 9.65 -5.35 -0.48
C THR A 139 8.61 -6.49 -0.42
N TYR A 140 7.51 -6.26 0.30
CA TYR A 140 6.35 -7.15 0.38
C TYR A 140 5.56 -7.10 -0.95
N PRO A 141 4.91 -8.18 -1.43
CA PRO A 141 4.73 -9.50 -0.79
C PRO A 141 5.89 -10.50 -0.97
N ASN A 142 6.90 -10.18 -1.78
CA ASN A 142 7.96 -11.14 -2.12
C ASN A 142 8.98 -11.36 -0.99
N MET A 143 9.04 -10.47 0.01
CA MET A 143 10.02 -10.54 1.09
C MET A 143 9.90 -11.85 1.90
N GLY A 144 11.05 -12.47 2.20
CA GLY A 144 11.12 -13.73 2.91
C GLY A 144 11.18 -14.98 2.03
N ILE A 145 11.13 -14.83 0.71
CA ILE A 145 11.44 -15.90 -0.27
C ILE A 145 12.93 -16.25 -0.35
N ASP A 146 13.78 -15.42 0.24
CA ASP A 146 15.19 -15.67 0.51
C ASP A 146 15.64 -14.73 1.64
N ASP A 147 16.92 -14.77 1.99
CA ASP A 147 17.47 -14.00 3.11
C ASP A 147 17.73 -12.51 2.84
N ARG A 148 17.41 -11.98 1.65
CA ARG A 148 17.49 -10.54 1.38
C ARG A 148 16.54 -9.78 2.31
N ASN A 149 17.10 -8.80 3.01
CA ASN A 149 16.30 -7.86 3.80
C ASN A 149 15.74 -6.74 2.92
N GLN A 150 14.94 -5.85 3.51
CA GLN A 150 14.36 -4.70 2.84
C GLN A 150 15.38 -3.81 2.07
N HIS A 151 16.61 -3.64 2.57
CA HIS A 151 17.64 -2.86 1.87
C HIS A 151 18.22 -3.61 0.67
N ASP A 152 18.39 -4.92 0.81
CA ASP A 152 18.86 -5.77 -0.27
C ASP A 152 17.88 -5.80 -1.44
N LEU A 153 16.57 -5.74 -1.15
CA LEU A 153 15.53 -5.65 -2.17
C LEU A 153 15.60 -4.32 -2.94
N ILE A 154 15.79 -3.18 -2.25
CA ILE A 154 16.05 -1.89 -2.92
C ILE A 154 17.32 -1.96 -3.78
N ARG A 155 18.40 -2.55 -3.26
CA ARG A 155 19.66 -2.73 -4.03
C ARG A 155 19.53 -3.69 -5.22
N SER A 156 18.55 -4.59 -5.17
CA SER A 156 18.25 -5.57 -6.22
C SER A 156 17.31 -5.02 -7.29
N MET A 157 16.71 -3.84 -7.09
CA MET A 157 15.90 -3.19 -8.13
C MET A 157 16.71 -2.97 -9.43
N PRO A 158 16.05 -2.88 -10.60
CA PRO A 158 16.71 -2.71 -11.90
C PRO A 158 17.79 -1.63 -11.93
N GLY A 159 18.97 -1.96 -12.46
CA GLY A 159 20.13 -1.05 -12.48
C GLY A 159 20.79 -0.82 -11.11
N GLY A 160 20.23 -1.35 -10.02
CA GLY A 160 20.77 -1.30 -8.66
C GLY A 160 20.79 0.13 -8.16
N ILE A 161 21.71 0.47 -7.25
CA ILE A 161 21.78 1.83 -6.67
C ILE A 161 21.83 2.93 -7.74
N ALA A 162 22.59 2.74 -8.81
CA ALA A 162 22.69 3.74 -9.87
C ALA A 162 21.36 3.91 -10.62
N GLY A 163 20.67 2.79 -10.92
CA GLY A 163 19.34 2.81 -11.54
C GLY A 163 18.29 3.44 -10.64
N VAL A 164 18.25 3.06 -9.36
CA VAL A 164 17.32 3.61 -8.36
C VAL A 164 17.55 5.11 -8.18
N ARG A 165 18.80 5.56 -8.04
CA ARG A 165 19.13 6.98 -7.93
C ARG A 165 18.70 7.78 -9.16
N GLN A 166 18.89 7.23 -10.37
CA GLN A 166 18.44 7.88 -11.60
C GLN A 166 16.91 7.96 -11.66
N MET A 167 16.21 6.88 -11.29
CA MET A 167 14.75 6.84 -11.23
C MET A 167 14.17 7.87 -10.26
N ILE A 168 14.78 8.04 -9.08
CA ILE A 168 14.42 9.10 -8.13
C ILE A 168 14.67 10.49 -8.73
N ALA A 169 15.81 10.69 -9.38
CA ALA A 169 16.11 11.96 -10.04
C ALA A 169 15.09 12.30 -11.15
N ASP A 170 14.54 11.29 -11.84
CA ASP A 170 13.49 11.48 -12.85
C ASP A 170 12.17 11.92 -12.21
N PHE A 171 11.80 11.40 -11.03
CA PHE A 171 10.67 11.92 -10.24
C PHE A 171 10.91 13.36 -9.78
N HIS A 172 12.10 13.65 -9.24
CA HIS A 172 12.47 15.00 -8.79
C HIS A 172 12.42 16.03 -9.91
N LYS A 173 12.79 15.65 -11.14
CA LYS A 173 12.68 16.52 -12.33
C LYS A 173 11.25 16.96 -12.60
N ARG A 174 10.26 16.18 -12.16
CA ARG A 174 8.82 16.46 -12.26
C ARG A 174 8.24 17.07 -10.97
N GLY A 175 9.08 17.35 -9.98
CA GLY A 175 8.67 17.93 -8.70
C GLY A 175 8.05 16.94 -7.71
N VAL A 176 8.15 15.64 -7.98
CA VAL A 176 7.54 14.57 -7.16
C VAL A 176 8.58 14.05 -6.17
N ARG A 177 8.20 13.96 -4.89
CA ARG A 177 9.02 13.40 -3.81
C ARG A 177 8.94 11.88 -3.75
N VAL A 178 9.98 11.22 -3.29
CA VAL A 178 10.05 9.75 -3.26
C VAL A 178 10.23 9.24 -1.84
N LEU A 179 9.33 8.37 -1.41
CA LEU A 179 9.43 7.64 -0.16
C LEU A 179 9.62 6.15 -0.44
N PHE A 180 10.31 5.48 0.49
CA PHE A 180 10.37 4.01 0.55
C PHE A 180 9.76 3.52 1.85
N PRO A 181 9.16 2.32 1.86
CA PRO A 181 8.59 1.79 3.07
C PRO A 181 9.68 1.16 3.95
N MET A 182 9.44 1.11 5.26
CA MET A 182 10.29 0.47 6.25
C MET A 182 9.50 -0.60 7.01
N MET A 183 9.97 -1.85 6.96
CA MET A 183 9.34 -2.99 7.63
C MET A 183 10.03 -3.22 8.98
N MET A 184 9.53 -2.65 10.07
CA MET A 184 10.15 -2.86 11.39
C MET A 184 9.93 -4.28 11.93
N TRP A 185 8.93 -4.98 11.42
CA TRP A 185 8.70 -6.40 11.70
C TRP A 185 9.72 -7.33 11.01
N ASP A 186 10.56 -6.81 10.09
CA ASP A 186 11.63 -7.57 9.45
C ASP A 186 12.81 -7.80 10.41
N GLN A 187 12.67 -8.84 11.24
CA GLN A 187 13.70 -9.29 12.19
C GLN A 187 14.29 -10.66 11.81
N GLY A 188 13.78 -11.27 10.74
CA GLY A 188 14.02 -12.66 10.35
C GLY A 188 14.95 -12.83 9.17
N THR A 189 15.04 -11.81 8.30
CA THR A 189 15.98 -11.80 7.18
C THR A 189 17.36 -11.27 7.63
N ARG A 190 18.29 -11.14 6.67
CA ARG A 190 19.68 -10.77 6.94
C ARG A 190 19.81 -9.48 7.75
N ASP A 191 20.64 -9.54 8.79
CA ASP A 191 20.99 -8.37 9.58
C ASP A 191 21.85 -7.40 8.74
N PRO A 192 21.53 -6.08 8.71
CA PRO A 192 22.35 -5.10 7.99
C PRO A 192 23.74 -4.88 8.61
N GLY A 193 24.07 -5.51 9.74
CA GLY A 193 25.36 -5.43 10.42
C GLY A 193 25.56 -4.15 11.24
N GLN A 194 24.52 -3.32 11.33
CA GLN A 194 24.51 -2.05 12.06
C GLN A 194 23.08 -1.66 12.45
N PRO A 195 22.87 -0.70 13.38
CA PRO A 195 21.53 -0.30 13.78
C PRO A 195 20.68 0.20 12.60
N TRP A 196 19.43 -0.26 12.51
CA TRP A 196 18.46 0.12 11.48
C TRP A 196 18.36 1.63 11.21
N PRO A 197 18.29 2.52 12.24
CA PRO A 197 18.30 3.97 12.02
C PRO A 197 19.44 4.46 11.13
N ARG A 198 20.64 3.93 11.35
CA ARG A 198 21.84 4.31 10.60
C ARG A 198 21.83 3.69 9.20
N ALA A 199 21.48 2.41 9.08
CA ALA A 199 21.43 1.72 7.81
C ALA A 199 20.42 2.35 6.84
N ILE A 200 19.24 2.74 7.33
CA ILE A 200 18.21 3.42 6.52
C ILE A 200 18.68 4.81 6.13
N ALA A 201 19.19 5.60 7.07
CA ALA A 201 19.71 6.94 6.78
C ALA A 201 20.80 6.92 5.70
N GLU A 202 21.76 6.00 5.80
CA GLU A 202 22.85 5.86 4.81
C GLU A 202 22.33 5.38 3.44
N LEU A 203 21.42 4.40 3.39
CA LEU A 203 20.84 3.94 2.13
C LEU A 203 19.98 5.01 1.45
N MET A 204 19.11 5.69 2.20
CA MET A 204 18.24 6.74 1.65
C MET A 204 19.05 7.93 1.14
N ALA A 205 20.14 8.31 1.83
CA ALA A 205 21.09 9.29 1.32
C ALA A 205 21.81 8.79 0.06
N GLU A 206 22.16 7.50 0.01
CA GLU A 206 22.81 6.89 -1.15
C GLU A 206 21.91 6.92 -2.39
N VAL A 207 20.61 6.61 -2.26
CA VAL A 207 19.67 6.63 -3.40
C VAL A 207 19.07 8.00 -3.66
N GLY A 208 19.08 8.91 -2.67
CA GLY A 208 18.51 10.26 -2.78
C GLY A 208 17.02 10.35 -2.49
N ALA A 209 16.45 9.43 -1.70
CA ALA A 209 15.04 9.43 -1.34
C ALA A 209 14.70 10.56 -0.35
N ASP A 210 13.47 11.06 -0.33
CA ASP A 210 13.05 12.20 0.50
C ASP A 210 12.44 11.78 1.84
N GLY A 211 11.95 10.54 1.96
CA GLY A 211 11.30 10.08 3.17
C GLY A 211 11.17 8.57 3.29
N ILE A 212 10.64 8.17 4.44
CA ILE A 212 10.34 6.79 4.80
C ILE A 212 8.89 6.70 5.27
N ASN A 213 8.16 5.76 4.70
CA ASN A 213 6.84 5.35 5.17
C ASN A 213 7.00 4.16 6.14
N GLY A 214 6.39 4.23 7.32
CA GLY A 214 6.51 3.20 8.35
C GLY A 214 5.36 2.22 8.29
N ASP A 215 5.60 1.01 7.77
CA ASP A 215 4.61 -0.06 7.69
C ASP A 215 4.36 -0.68 9.08
N THR A 216 3.09 -0.82 9.43
CA THR A 216 2.52 -1.34 10.68
C THR A 216 3.11 -0.71 11.95
N GLN A 217 3.39 0.59 11.93
CA GLN A 217 4.16 1.27 12.98
C GLN A 217 3.41 2.44 13.60
N ASP A 218 3.08 2.36 14.89
CA ASP A 218 2.50 3.42 15.73
C ASP A 218 3.46 4.59 16.05
N GLY A 219 4.35 4.93 15.11
CA GLY A 219 5.39 5.93 15.22
C GLY A 219 6.75 5.43 14.74
N VAL A 220 7.53 6.31 14.12
CA VAL A 220 8.95 6.02 13.84
C VAL A 220 9.80 6.63 14.96
N PRO A 221 10.63 5.86 15.68
CA PRO A 221 11.42 6.37 16.79
C PRO A 221 12.34 7.55 16.42
N LEU A 222 12.54 8.49 17.35
CA LEU A 222 13.40 9.67 17.18
C LEU A 222 14.83 9.31 16.71
N ALA A 223 15.33 8.12 17.04
CA ALA A 223 16.65 7.65 16.62
C ALA A 223 16.85 7.65 15.10
N PHE A 224 15.79 7.37 14.31
CA PHE A 224 15.83 7.39 12.84
C PHE A 224 16.01 8.80 12.30
N SER A 225 15.28 9.74 12.89
CA SER A 225 15.34 11.16 12.60
C SER A 225 16.74 11.73 12.87
N VAL A 226 17.28 11.43 14.06
CA VAL A 226 18.64 11.82 14.45
C VAL A 226 19.71 11.18 13.57
N ALA A 227 19.49 9.95 13.10
CA ALA A 227 20.44 9.28 12.19
C ALA A 227 20.46 9.94 10.81
N ALA A 228 19.29 10.27 10.23
CA ALA A 228 19.16 11.00 8.97
C ALA A 228 19.87 12.36 9.03
N ASP A 229 19.64 13.12 10.11
CA ASP A 229 20.27 14.42 10.31
C ASP A 229 21.80 14.31 10.43
N LYS A 230 22.31 13.27 11.11
CA LYS A 230 23.76 13.01 11.24
C LYS A 230 24.43 12.63 9.93
N VAL A 231 23.73 11.97 9.03
CA VAL A 231 24.21 11.66 7.67
C VAL A 231 24.21 12.91 6.78
N GLY A 232 23.53 14.00 7.21
CA GLY A 232 23.40 15.23 6.42
C GLY A 232 22.31 15.14 5.37
N HIS A 233 21.36 14.20 5.53
CA HIS A 233 20.25 13.96 4.62
C HIS A 233 18.95 13.80 5.43
N PRO A 234 18.33 14.90 5.90
CA PRO A 234 17.09 14.83 6.65
C PRO A 234 15.97 14.15 5.85
N LEU A 235 15.24 13.25 6.50
CA LEU A 235 14.14 12.49 5.90
C LEU A 235 12.81 12.85 6.55
N ALA A 236 11.75 12.91 5.74
CA ALA A 236 10.38 12.86 6.24
C ALA A 236 10.07 11.43 6.71
N PHE A 237 9.45 11.30 7.88
CA PHE A 237 9.00 10.01 8.41
C PHE A 237 7.49 10.02 8.53
N GLU A 238 6.85 9.01 7.95
CA GLU A 238 5.40 8.85 7.79
C GLU A 238 4.96 7.48 8.34
N PRO A 239 4.81 7.30 9.66
CA PRO A 239 4.31 6.05 10.26
C PRO A 239 2.83 5.78 9.96
N GLU A 240 2.46 4.50 9.89
CA GLU A 240 1.07 3.99 9.83
C GLU A 240 0.36 4.17 11.19
N ASP A 241 -0.95 4.44 11.22
CA ASP A 241 -1.73 4.46 12.46
C ASP A 241 -1.29 5.47 13.55
N GLY A 242 -0.48 6.45 13.17
CA GLY A 242 -0.29 7.70 13.90
C GLY A 242 0.59 7.55 15.15
N PRO A 243 1.58 8.43 15.34
CA PRO A 243 2.55 8.31 16.41
C PRO A 243 1.92 8.52 17.80
N SER A 244 2.58 8.05 18.85
CA SER A 244 2.39 8.65 20.19
C SER A 244 2.42 10.18 20.08
N ASP A 245 1.58 10.91 20.82
CA ASP A 245 1.45 12.36 20.64
C ASP A 245 2.80 13.11 20.68
N GLU A 246 3.76 12.66 21.51
CA GLU A 246 5.12 13.21 21.59
C GLU A 246 5.89 13.11 20.26
N ALA A 247 5.69 12.01 19.54
CA ALA A 247 6.37 11.73 18.28
C ALA A 247 5.89 12.63 17.12
N LEU A 248 4.79 13.38 17.30
CA LEU A 248 4.39 14.48 16.40
C LEU A 248 5.52 15.51 16.19
N ALA A 249 6.44 15.66 17.14
CA ALA A 249 7.57 16.59 17.04
C ALA A 249 8.63 16.15 16.01
N TRP A 250 8.71 14.85 15.67
CA TRP A 250 9.70 14.33 14.73
C TRP A 250 9.13 13.50 13.58
N ASN A 251 7.94 12.92 13.68
CA ASN A 251 7.23 12.34 12.54
C ASN A 251 6.38 13.46 11.91
N VAL A 252 6.87 14.04 10.81
CA VAL A 252 6.27 15.24 10.18
C VAL A 252 5.12 14.93 9.22
N MET A 253 4.89 13.65 8.98
CA MET A 253 3.77 13.10 8.22
C MET A 253 3.24 11.86 8.94
N THR A 254 2.04 11.42 8.60
CA THR A 254 1.49 10.10 8.97
C THR A 254 0.62 9.57 7.85
N TRP A 255 0.39 8.26 7.84
CA TRP A 255 -0.65 7.67 7.00
C TRP A 255 -1.49 6.68 7.82
N GLY A 256 -2.63 6.26 7.29
CA GLY A 256 -3.44 5.24 7.96
C GLY A 256 -4.82 5.03 7.36
N GLN A 257 -5.52 4.02 7.89
CA GLN A 257 -6.88 3.66 7.52
C GLN A 257 -7.89 4.34 8.45
N TYR A 258 -8.92 4.98 7.89
CA TYR A 258 -9.85 5.83 8.64
C TYR A 258 -11.29 5.36 8.50
N ASN A 259 -12.13 5.77 9.45
CA ASN A 259 -13.58 5.65 9.34
C ASN A 259 -14.18 6.96 8.81
N PHE A 260 -15.15 6.86 7.91
CA PHE A 260 -15.78 8.03 7.27
C PHE A 260 -17.27 8.16 7.58
N PRO A 261 -17.66 8.48 8.84
CA PRO A 261 -19.05 8.68 9.20
C PRO A 261 -19.70 9.82 8.40
N PHE A 262 -21.02 9.89 8.36
CA PHE A 262 -21.77 10.90 7.59
C PHE A 262 -21.38 12.34 7.95
N VAL A 263 -21.20 12.65 9.24
CA VAL A 263 -20.62 13.92 9.68
C VAL A 263 -19.10 13.75 9.69
N PRO A 264 -18.33 14.48 8.87
CA PRO A 264 -16.87 14.37 8.87
C PRO A 264 -16.30 14.67 10.26
N MET A 265 -15.51 13.75 10.79
CA MET A 265 -14.72 13.97 11.99
C MET A 265 -13.47 14.80 11.68
N VAL A 266 -12.85 15.37 12.72
CA VAL A 266 -11.66 16.20 12.59
C VAL A 266 -10.42 15.34 12.72
N ASP A 267 -9.45 15.47 11.82
CA ASP A 267 -8.17 14.76 11.94
C ASP A 267 -7.36 15.28 13.15
N LYS A 268 -6.95 14.35 14.02
CA LYS A 268 -6.29 14.66 15.29
C LYS A 268 -4.90 15.29 15.08
N TYR A 269 -4.07 14.73 14.20
CA TYR A 269 -2.69 15.19 14.04
C TYR A 269 -2.62 16.53 13.31
N LYS A 270 -3.46 16.70 12.29
CA LYS A 270 -3.68 17.98 11.63
C LYS A 270 -4.21 19.04 12.59
N TRP A 271 -5.09 18.66 13.52
CA TRP A 271 -5.60 19.60 14.53
C TRP A 271 -4.49 20.03 15.50
N LEU A 272 -3.69 19.10 16.00
CA LEU A 272 -2.58 19.39 16.91
C LEU A 272 -1.52 20.29 16.25
N GLU A 273 -1.07 19.91 15.06
CA GLU A 273 -0.10 20.65 14.25
C GLU A 273 -0.61 20.81 12.80
N PRO A 274 -1.18 21.97 12.42
CA PRO A 274 -1.75 22.21 11.10
C PRO A 274 -0.76 22.09 9.93
N ARG A 275 0.55 22.15 10.17
CA ARG A 275 1.58 21.87 9.16
C ARG A 275 1.79 20.38 8.92
N HIS A 276 1.33 19.52 9.83
CA HIS A 276 1.41 18.08 9.71
C HIS A 276 0.48 17.58 8.61
N LEU A 277 1.02 16.74 7.74
CA LEU A 277 0.25 16.15 6.67
C LEU A 277 -0.03 14.68 6.98
N VAL A 278 -1.32 14.38 7.03
CA VAL A 278 -1.81 13.01 7.12
C VAL A 278 -2.19 12.54 5.72
N ASN A 279 -1.77 11.36 5.31
CA ASN A 279 -2.24 10.72 4.08
C ASN A 279 -3.20 9.58 4.44
N ILE A 280 -4.50 9.82 4.26
CA ILE A 280 -5.51 8.81 4.55
C ILE A 280 -5.61 7.78 3.42
N SER A 281 -5.93 6.54 3.75
CA SER A 281 -6.10 5.45 2.80
C SER A 281 -7.35 4.63 3.15
N ASP A 282 -8.04 4.14 2.13
CA ASP A 282 -9.09 3.11 2.22
C ASP A 282 -8.88 2.15 1.03
N ARG A 283 -7.84 1.33 1.16
CA ARG A 283 -7.26 0.61 0.00
C ARG A 283 -8.28 -0.29 -0.68
N TRP A 284 -9.15 -0.95 0.07
CA TRP A 284 -10.10 -1.94 -0.47
C TRP A 284 -11.40 -1.35 -1.00
N ASN A 285 -11.79 -0.17 -0.56
CA ASN A 285 -13.03 0.45 -1.01
C ASN A 285 -12.95 0.80 -2.52
N ARG A 286 -14.05 0.65 -3.25
CA ARG A 286 -14.11 0.90 -4.71
C ARG A 286 -14.63 2.29 -5.03
N ASP A 287 -15.26 2.96 -4.07
CA ASP A 287 -15.77 4.32 -4.18
C ASP A 287 -14.93 5.25 -3.29
N LYS A 288 -14.15 6.15 -3.91
CA LYS A 288 -13.22 7.03 -3.19
C LYS A 288 -13.84 8.34 -2.71
N THR A 289 -15.17 8.49 -2.82
CA THR A 289 -15.88 9.72 -2.42
C THR A 289 -15.62 10.09 -0.97
N ASN A 290 -15.73 9.11 -0.06
CA ASN A 290 -15.59 9.37 1.37
C ASN A 290 -14.15 9.78 1.73
N ASP A 291 -13.16 9.11 1.15
CA ASP A 291 -11.74 9.43 1.30
C ASP A 291 -11.48 10.88 0.88
N LEU A 292 -11.84 11.21 -0.37
CA LEU A 292 -11.57 12.53 -0.95
C LEU A 292 -12.32 13.64 -0.20
N GLN A 293 -13.54 13.38 0.27
CA GLN A 293 -14.29 14.35 1.08
C GLN A 293 -13.67 14.55 2.46
N PHE A 294 -13.17 13.50 3.11
CA PHE A 294 -12.47 13.62 4.39
C PHE A 294 -11.16 14.39 4.23
N ALA A 295 -10.37 14.04 3.20
CA ALA A 295 -9.11 14.72 2.87
C ALA A 295 -9.34 16.22 2.67
N PHE A 296 -10.28 16.57 1.79
CA PHE A 296 -10.60 17.95 1.46
C PHE A 296 -11.20 18.75 2.62
N PHE A 297 -12.04 18.12 3.45
CA PHE A 297 -12.62 18.74 4.64
C PHE A 297 -11.54 19.05 5.68
N ASN A 298 -10.58 18.15 5.89
CA ASN A 298 -9.52 18.32 6.90
C ASN A 298 -8.25 19.00 6.36
N GLY A 299 -8.14 19.26 5.05
CA GLY A 299 -6.91 19.79 4.45
C GLY A 299 -5.72 18.82 4.64
N VAL A 300 -6.01 17.52 4.61
CA VAL A 300 -5.04 16.42 4.69
C VAL A 300 -4.91 15.77 3.31
N GLY A 301 -3.91 14.93 3.12
CA GLY A 301 -3.68 14.22 1.87
C GLY A 301 -4.40 12.88 1.77
N TRP A 302 -4.33 12.30 0.58
CA TRP A 302 -4.88 10.98 0.25
C TRP A 302 -3.77 10.10 -0.33
N GLU A 303 -3.60 8.93 0.29
CA GLU A 303 -2.76 7.87 -0.23
C GLU A 303 -3.56 6.92 -1.10
N SER A 304 -3.43 7.08 -2.41
CA SER A 304 -4.10 6.18 -3.35
C SER A 304 -3.36 4.86 -3.45
N TRP A 305 -4.08 3.76 -3.29
CA TRP A 305 -3.51 2.42 -3.39
C TRP A 305 -4.29 1.57 -4.41
N GLU A 306 -3.92 1.71 -5.68
CA GLU A 306 -4.60 1.02 -6.80
C GLU A 306 -4.03 -0.39 -7.04
N ASN A 307 -2.73 -0.59 -6.85
CA ASN A 307 -2.10 -1.90 -6.96
C ASN A 307 -1.83 -2.47 -5.57
N ILE A 308 -2.78 -3.24 -5.04
CA ILE A 308 -2.71 -3.82 -3.70
C ILE A 308 -2.08 -5.19 -3.83
N TRP A 309 -0.74 -5.26 -3.77
CA TRP A 309 0.00 -6.52 -3.85
C TRP A 309 -0.29 -7.32 -5.14
N GLY A 310 -0.44 -6.64 -6.27
CA GLY A 310 -0.80 -7.26 -7.55
C GLY A 310 -2.30 -7.48 -7.75
N ILE A 311 -3.15 -6.92 -6.86
CA ILE A 311 -4.60 -6.82 -7.00
C ILE A 311 -4.94 -5.41 -7.46
N TRP A 312 -5.46 -5.28 -8.67
CA TRP A 312 -5.79 -3.97 -9.25
C TRP A 312 -7.16 -3.47 -8.79
N ASN A 313 -7.17 -2.52 -7.86
CA ASN A 313 -8.32 -1.74 -7.42
C ASN A 313 -8.26 -0.29 -7.96
N GLY A 314 -8.35 -0.15 -9.28
CA GLY A 314 -8.25 1.16 -9.93
C GLY A 314 -9.44 2.10 -9.64
N ILE A 315 -9.18 3.41 -9.68
CA ILE A 315 -10.22 4.43 -9.46
C ILE A 315 -11.18 4.56 -10.65
N THR A 316 -12.44 4.90 -10.35
CA THR A 316 -13.47 5.13 -11.38
C THR A 316 -13.22 6.45 -12.16
N PRO A 317 -13.81 6.62 -13.35
CA PRO A 317 -13.77 7.90 -14.07
C PRO A 317 -14.32 9.09 -13.26
N ARG A 318 -15.34 8.85 -12.41
CA ARG A 318 -15.88 9.85 -11.49
C ARG A 318 -14.85 10.23 -10.43
N ASP A 319 -14.24 9.25 -9.77
CA ASP A 319 -13.25 9.49 -8.71
C ASP A 319 -11.99 10.15 -9.25
N ALA A 320 -11.56 9.83 -10.48
CA ALA A 320 -10.48 10.52 -11.16
C ALA A 320 -10.80 12.01 -11.42
N GLU A 321 -12.02 12.34 -11.86
CA GLU A 321 -12.43 13.75 -12.00
C GLU A 321 -12.50 14.47 -10.64
N ALA A 322 -13.06 13.82 -9.61
CA ALA A 322 -13.11 14.37 -8.26
C ALA A 322 -11.70 14.65 -7.71
N THR A 323 -10.80 13.68 -7.82
CA THR A 323 -9.37 13.79 -7.45
C THR A 323 -8.74 14.99 -8.14
N ARG A 324 -8.91 15.14 -9.46
CA ARG A 324 -8.38 16.30 -10.21
C ARG A 324 -8.87 17.64 -9.69
N ARG A 325 -10.15 17.73 -9.33
CA ARG A 325 -10.77 18.97 -8.80
C ARG A 325 -10.23 19.30 -7.41
N VAL A 326 -10.24 18.31 -6.51
CA VAL A 326 -9.74 18.44 -5.14
C VAL A 326 -8.26 18.84 -5.16
N ALA A 327 -7.43 18.08 -5.88
CA ALA A 327 -6.00 18.34 -6.00
C ALA A 327 -5.67 19.73 -6.57
N THR A 328 -6.46 20.18 -7.55
CA THR A 328 -6.28 21.52 -8.14
C THR A 328 -6.57 22.62 -7.11
N ILE A 329 -7.59 22.47 -6.27
CA ILE A 329 -7.93 23.45 -5.23
C ILE A 329 -6.89 23.39 -4.10
N GLU A 330 -6.63 22.22 -3.52
CA GLU A 330 -5.75 22.07 -2.36
C GLU A 330 -4.35 22.62 -2.61
N ARG A 331 -3.75 22.31 -3.77
CA ARG A 331 -2.44 22.86 -4.15
C ARG A 331 -2.46 24.38 -4.28
N ALA A 332 -3.53 24.96 -4.78
CA ALA A 332 -3.65 26.41 -4.95
C ALA A 332 -3.90 27.14 -3.63
N VAL A 333 -4.55 26.49 -2.66
CA VAL A 333 -4.86 27.07 -1.34
C VAL A 333 -4.01 26.48 -0.20
N ALA A 334 -2.95 25.73 -0.51
CA ALA A 334 -2.08 25.08 0.47
C ALA A 334 -1.58 26.00 1.60
N PRO A 335 -1.23 27.29 1.36
CA PRO A 335 -0.86 28.20 2.44
C PRO A 335 -1.96 28.45 3.48
N PHE A 336 -3.24 28.26 3.12
CA PHE A 336 -4.37 28.37 4.04
C PHE A 336 -4.57 27.08 4.84
N LEU A 337 -4.32 25.92 4.23
CA LEU A 337 -4.52 24.59 4.84
C LEU A 337 -3.51 24.28 5.97
N THR A 338 -2.58 25.19 6.25
CA THR A 338 -1.63 25.11 7.37
C THR A 338 -1.90 26.16 8.45
N SER A 339 -3.07 26.81 8.41
CA SER A 339 -3.46 27.85 9.37
C SER A 339 -3.54 27.31 10.79
N SER A 340 -2.88 28.00 11.74
CA SER A 340 -3.05 27.74 13.17
C SER A 340 -4.47 27.99 13.66
N GLU A 341 -5.21 28.84 12.94
CA GLU A 341 -6.56 29.31 13.23
C GLU A 341 -7.64 28.51 12.48
N TRP A 342 -7.34 27.31 12.00
CA TRP A 342 -8.32 26.42 11.38
C TRP A 342 -9.54 26.21 12.30
N GLU A 343 -10.73 26.28 11.70
CA GLU A 343 -12.02 26.04 12.37
C GLU A 343 -12.85 25.03 11.56
N PRO A 344 -12.86 23.75 11.96
CA PRO A 344 -13.72 22.74 11.34
C PRO A 344 -15.21 22.96 11.67
N LEU A 345 -16.07 22.37 10.85
CA LEU A 345 -17.54 22.35 11.03
C LEU A 345 -18.17 23.75 11.10
N THR A 346 -17.75 24.66 10.23
CA THR A 346 -18.42 25.95 10.05
C THR A 346 -19.93 25.74 9.88
N PRO A 347 -20.79 26.42 10.68
CA PRO A 347 -22.23 26.23 10.59
C PRO A 347 -22.80 26.53 9.20
N MET A 348 -23.36 25.51 8.56
CA MET A 348 -24.02 25.60 7.26
C MET A 348 -25.54 25.70 7.42
N LEU A 349 -26.21 26.30 6.43
CA LEU A 349 -27.67 26.49 6.43
C LEU A 349 -28.45 25.22 6.07
N ARG A 350 -27.81 24.26 5.42
CA ARG A 350 -28.41 23.00 4.98
C ARG A 350 -27.78 21.79 5.68
N TYR A 351 -28.62 20.79 5.95
CA TYR A 351 -28.18 19.51 6.49
C TYR A 351 -27.32 18.74 5.47
N GLY A 352 -26.29 18.05 5.96
CA GLY A 352 -25.39 17.24 5.13
C GLY A 352 -24.34 18.03 4.35
N ILE A 353 -24.31 19.37 4.51
CA ILE A 353 -23.24 20.23 3.99
C ILE A 353 -22.31 20.57 5.15
N PHE A 354 -21.01 20.29 4.98
CA PHE A 354 -20.01 20.52 6.00
C PHE A 354 -18.86 21.34 5.43
N ALA A 355 -18.36 22.31 6.21
CA ALA A 355 -17.31 23.20 5.78
C ALA A 355 -16.21 23.37 6.84
N SER A 356 -14.97 23.51 6.40
CA SER A 356 -13.83 23.89 7.22
C SER A 356 -13.36 25.29 6.83
N ARG A 357 -13.16 26.15 7.83
CA ARG A 357 -12.71 27.53 7.65
C ARG A 357 -11.22 27.64 7.92
N TRP A 358 -10.50 28.23 6.97
CA TRP A 358 -9.04 28.35 6.93
C TRP A 358 -8.62 29.83 6.83
N PRO A 359 -8.46 30.53 7.97
CA PRO A 359 -8.07 31.94 7.97
C PRO A 359 -6.58 32.10 7.68
N SER A 360 -6.20 33.09 6.87
CA SER A 360 -4.80 33.47 6.69
C SER A 360 -4.69 34.96 6.38
N ASN A 361 -4.01 35.71 7.25
CA ASN A 361 -3.93 37.17 7.17
C ASN A 361 -5.33 37.83 7.09
N ASP A 362 -5.59 38.62 6.04
CA ASP A 362 -6.86 39.29 5.77
C ASP A 362 -7.78 38.51 4.80
N GLN A 363 -7.46 37.23 4.57
CA GLN A 363 -8.20 36.34 3.69
C GLN A 363 -8.69 35.10 4.45
N THR A 364 -9.72 34.45 3.92
CA THR A 364 -10.22 33.19 4.48
C THR A 364 -10.68 32.28 3.37
N VAL A 365 -10.25 31.02 3.41
CA VAL A 365 -10.75 29.96 2.53
C VAL A 365 -11.72 29.08 3.31
N TRP A 366 -12.78 28.62 2.64
CA TRP A 366 -13.59 27.50 3.13
C TRP A 366 -13.47 26.34 2.17
N THR A 367 -13.20 25.14 2.69
CA THR A 367 -13.39 23.88 1.95
C THR A 367 -14.74 23.29 2.37
N ILE A 368 -15.51 22.78 1.42
CA ILE A 368 -16.91 22.39 1.62
C ILE A 368 -17.16 21.03 0.96
N VAL A 369 -17.91 20.17 1.63
CA VAL A 369 -18.34 18.86 1.11
C VAL A 369 -19.85 18.70 1.23
N ASN A 370 -20.47 18.07 0.23
CA ASN A 370 -21.87 17.67 0.28
C ASN A 370 -21.95 16.15 0.49
N ARG A 371 -22.41 15.71 1.66
CA ARG A 371 -22.57 14.29 2.02
C ARG A 371 -23.92 13.71 1.58
N ASN A 372 -24.77 14.52 0.95
CA ASN A 372 -26.07 14.08 0.47
C ASN A 372 -26.00 13.43 -0.92
N GLU A 373 -26.98 12.56 -1.19
CA GLU A 373 -27.26 11.94 -2.49
C GLU A 373 -27.87 12.90 -3.54
N TYR A 374 -28.00 14.18 -3.22
CA TYR A 374 -28.66 15.18 -4.07
C TYR A 374 -27.93 16.51 -4.08
N ASP A 375 -28.07 17.24 -5.19
CA ASP A 375 -27.53 18.58 -5.38
C ASP A 375 -28.21 19.58 -4.45
N VAL A 376 -27.45 20.57 -3.97
CA VAL A 376 -27.97 21.73 -3.25
C VAL A 376 -27.69 23.02 -4.03
N GLU A 377 -28.57 24.00 -3.88
CA GLU A 377 -28.45 25.33 -4.50
C GLU A 377 -29.10 26.42 -3.64
N GLY A 378 -28.63 27.66 -3.74
CA GLY A 378 -29.22 28.79 -3.02
C GLY A 378 -28.43 29.12 -1.75
N HIS A 379 -29.10 29.55 -0.68
CA HIS A 379 -28.44 30.01 0.55
C HIS A 379 -27.75 28.86 1.30
N GLU A 380 -26.42 28.84 1.34
CA GLU A 380 -25.64 27.75 1.93
C GLU A 380 -24.89 28.13 3.22
N ILE A 381 -24.37 29.36 3.33
CA ILE A 381 -23.56 29.80 4.47
C ILE A 381 -23.88 31.23 4.89
N GLU A 382 -23.88 31.47 6.21
CA GLU A 382 -23.90 32.81 6.79
C GLU A 382 -22.53 33.17 7.37
N VAL A 383 -21.99 34.32 6.97
CA VAL A 383 -20.72 34.83 7.48
C VAL A 383 -20.90 36.20 8.13
N GLN A 384 -19.97 36.54 9.03
CA GLN A 384 -20.00 37.84 9.69
C GLN A 384 -19.75 38.96 8.68
N PRO A 385 -20.51 40.07 8.74
CA PRO A 385 -20.34 41.16 7.80
C PRO A 385 -19.02 41.90 8.08
N GLU A 386 -18.15 41.96 7.07
CA GLU A 386 -16.93 42.77 7.12
C GLU A 386 -16.92 43.77 5.96
N GLU A 387 -16.58 45.02 6.25
CA GLU A 387 -16.60 46.10 5.27
C GLU A 387 -15.53 45.88 4.18
N GLY A 388 -15.94 46.01 2.92
CA GLY A 388 -15.06 45.81 1.77
C GLY A 388 -14.75 44.35 1.43
N MET A 389 -15.31 43.38 2.16
CA MET A 389 -15.08 41.96 1.88
C MET A 389 -15.80 41.50 0.60
N ARG A 390 -15.08 40.77 -0.25
CA ARG A 390 -15.58 40.14 -1.48
C ARG A 390 -15.50 38.63 -1.34
N TYR A 391 -16.38 37.91 -2.03
CA TYR A 391 -16.52 36.46 -1.90
C TYR A 391 -16.44 35.81 -3.28
N PHE A 392 -15.64 34.76 -3.39
CA PHE A 392 -15.40 34.05 -4.65
C PHE A 392 -15.68 32.56 -4.45
N ASP A 393 -16.48 31.98 -5.32
CA ASP A 393 -16.62 30.53 -5.46
C ASP A 393 -15.45 30.04 -6.31
N LEU A 394 -14.47 29.42 -5.64
CA LEU A 394 -13.28 28.87 -6.25
C LEU A 394 -13.57 27.59 -7.05
N TYR A 395 -14.65 26.87 -6.72
CA TYR A 395 -15.02 25.60 -7.38
C TYR A 395 -15.72 25.86 -8.73
N HIS A 396 -16.61 26.85 -8.81
CA HIS A 396 -17.25 27.26 -10.07
C HIS A 396 -16.53 28.42 -10.78
N GLY A 397 -15.53 29.02 -10.13
CA GLY A 397 -14.73 30.10 -10.70
C GLY A 397 -15.55 31.38 -10.93
N THR A 398 -16.36 31.77 -9.95
CA THR A 398 -17.21 32.97 -10.05
C THR A 398 -17.13 33.85 -8.79
N GLU A 399 -17.36 35.15 -8.95
CA GLU A 399 -17.54 36.05 -7.82
C GLU A 399 -19.00 36.01 -7.34
N LEU A 400 -19.20 35.81 -6.04
CA LEU A 400 -20.51 35.74 -5.42
C LEU A 400 -21.01 37.13 -5.04
N LYS A 401 -22.33 37.32 -5.12
CA LYS A 401 -23.00 38.55 -4.68
C LYS A 401 -23.57 38.31 -3.28
N PRO A 402 -22.99 38.89 -2.22
CA PRO A 402 -23.48 38.67 -0.87
C PRO A 402 -24.86 39.30 -0.67
N GLU A 403 -25.78 38.54 -0.07
CA GLU A 403 -27.05 39.04 0.43
C GLU A 403 -26.94 39.34 1.93
N ARG A 404 -27.91 40.09 2.48
CA ARG A 404 -27.98 40.32 3.93
C ARG A 404 -29.25 39.72 4.50
N ASN A 405 -29.12 38.90 5.54
CA ASN A 405 -30.27 38.41 6.28
C ASN A 405 -30.85 39.50 7.19
N PRO A 406 -32.07 39.32 7.77
CA PRO A 406 -32.68 40.29 8.68
C PRO A 406 -31.86 40.61 9.94
N LYS A 407 -30.90 39.75 10.30
CA LYS A 407 -29.97 39.95 11.43
C LYS A 407 -28.68 40.68 11.01
N GLY A 408 -28.55 41.10 9.75
CA GLY A 408 -27.42 41.84 9.21
C GLY A 408 -26.21 41.00 8.80
N LYS A 409 -26.27 39.67 8.95
CA LYS A 409 -25.22 38.74 8.47
C LYS A 409 -25.20 38.65 6.96
N VAL A 410 -24.03 38.35 6.41
CA VAL A 410 -23.86 38.09 4.97
C VAL A 410 -24.29 36.65 4.67
N VAL A 411 -25.15 36.48 3.68
CA VAL A 411 -25.59 35.16 3.18
C VAL A 411 -24.98 34.97 1.79
N LEU A 412 -24.32 33.83 1.59
CA LEU A 412 -23.73 33.47 0.30
C LEU A 412 -24.53 32.34 -0.33
N SER A 413 -24.78 32.48 -1.64
CA SER A 413 -25.51 31.50 -2.43
C SER A 413 -24.64 30.87 -3.50
N PHE A 414 -24.62 29.54 -3.55
CA PHE A 414 -23.90 28.77 -4.57
C PHE A 414 -24.49 27.35 -4.64
N ALA A 415 -24.10 26.59 -5.66
CA ALA A 415 -24.51 25.20 -5.82
C ALA A 415 -23.42 24.25 -5.32
N ILE A 416 -23.81 23.06 -4.88
CA ILE A 416 -22.88 21.96 -4.58
C ILE A 416 -23.51 20.66 -5.06
N GLU A 417 -22.81 19.95 -5.93
CA GLU A 417 -23.26 18.67 -6.49
C GLU A 417 -23.44 17.61 -5.38
N ALA A 418 -24.32 16.63 -5.60
CA ALA A 418 -24.42 15.42 -4.78
C ALA A 418 -23.04 14.76 -4.65
N HIS A 419 -22.66 14.35 -3.44
CA HIS A 419 -21.33 13.77 -3.17
C HIS A 419 -20.18 14.65 -3.67
N GLY A 420 -20.42 15.95 -3.75
CA GLY A 420 -19.55 16.94 -4.39
C GLY A 420 -18.74 17.75 -3.40
N TYR A 421 -18.09 18.77 -3.95
CA TYR A 421 -17.12 19.63 -3.27
C TYR A 421 -17.44 21.09 -3.57
N GLY A 422 -17.03 21.99 -2.69
CA GLY A 422 -17.11 23.43 -2.87
C GLY A 422 -15.93 24.12 -2.21
N ALA A 423 -15.58 25.31 -2.69
CA ALA A 423 -14.54 26.12 -2.06
C ALA A 423 -14.85 27.61 -2.20
N LEU A 424 -14.70 28.36 -1.11
CA LEU A 424 -14.92 29.80 -1.09
C LEU A 424 -13.64 30.53 -0.70
N LEU A 425 -13.44 31.72 -1.24
CA LEU A 425 -12.45 32.69 -0.78
C LEU A 425 -13.14 33.99 -0.38
N ALA A 426 -12.92 34.45 0.84
CA ALA A 426 -13.19 35.82 1.25
C ALA A 426 -11.89 36.63 1.23
N ALA A 427 -11.91 37.77 0.53
CA ALA A 427 -10.78 38.69 0.46
C ALA A 427 -11.25 40.14 0.27
N LYS A 428 -10.48 41.11 0.80
CA LYS A 428 -10.74 42.55 0.60
C LYS A 428 -10.30 43.05 -0.77
N THR A 429 -9.32 42.39 -1.36
CA THR A 429 -8.74 42.74 -2.66
C THR A 429 -9.29 41.84 -3.76
N ALA A 430 -9.07 42.24 -5.01
CA ALA A 430 -9.31 41.33 -6.13
C ALA A 430 -8.40 40.11 -6.03
N PRO A 431 -8.84 38.91 -6.48
CA PRO A 431 -7.99 37.73 -6.49
C PRO A 431 -6.73 38.00 -7.29
N ASP A 432 -5.58 37.52 -6.81
CA ASP A 432 -4.32 37.64 -7.54
C ASP A 432 -4.31 36.76 -8.80
N THR A 433 -3.23 36.82 -9.58
CA THR A 433 -3.12 36.06 -10.84
C THR A 433 -3.20 34.55 -10.62
N ALA A 434 -2.72 34.03 -9.48
CA ALA A 434 -2.76 32.60 -9.19
C ALA A 434 -4.20 32.13 -8.91
N ILE A 435 -4.94 32.88 -8.08
CA ILE A 435 -6.35 32.57 -7.81
C ILE A 435 -7.22 32.78 -9.05
N GLN A 436 -6.95 33.79 -9.88
CA GLN A 436 -7.66 33.97 -11.16
C GLN A 436 -7.43 32.78 -12.11
N ALA A 437 -6.22 32.25 -12.16
CA ALA A 437 -5.89 31.06 -12.95
C ALA A 437 -6.60 29.81 -12.40
N LEU A 438 -6.61 29.64 -11.07
CA LEU A 438 -7.38 28.60 -10.39
C LEU A 438 -8.87 28.66 -10.77
N MET A 439 -9.51 29.83 -10.57
CA MET A 439 -10.93 30.02 -10.88
C MET A 439 -11.23 29.71 -12.35
N SER A 440 -10.37 30.14 -13.27
CA SER A 440 -10.52 29.85 -14.70
C SER A 440 -10.42 28.35 -15.01
N LYS A 441 -9.46 27.65 -14.39
CA LYS A 441 -9.28 26.20 -14.55
C LYS A 441 -10.45 25.43 -13.96
N MET A 442 -10.85 25.75 -12.73
CA MET A 442 -11.96 25.09 -12.04
C MET A 442 -13.28 25.28 -12.79
N LYS A 443 -13.58 26.49 -13.28
CA LYS A 443 -14.76 26.75 -14.13
C LYS A 443 -14.82 25.86 -15.37
N GLN A 444 -13.68 25.53 -15.97
CA GLN A 444 -13.63 24.62 -17.12
C GLN A 444 -13.88 23.17 -16.69
N MET A 445 -13.29 22.74 -15.59
CA MET A 445 -13.42 21.38 -15.07
C MET A 445 -14.85 21.08 -14.58
N THR A 446 -15.47 22.05 -13.89
CA THR A 446 -16.81 21.92 -13.29
C THR A 446 -17.96 22.22 -14.27
N ALA A 447 -17.66 22.61 -15.51
CA ALA A 447 -18.66 22.75 -16.57
C ALA A 447 -19.38 21.42 -16.91
N LYS A 448 -18.72 20.28 -16.65
CA LYS A 448 -19.31 18.95 -16.76
C LYS A 448 -19.63 18.42 -15.34
N PRO A 449 -20.88 18.06 -15.02
CA PRO A 449 -21.22 17.57 -13.68
C PRO A 449 -20.52 16.23 -13.33
N LEU A 450 -20.15 16.03 -12.06
CA LEU A 450 -19.55 14.78 -11.57
C LEU A 450 -20.43 13.56 -11.86
N ALA A 451 -21.74 13.70 -11.69
CA ALA A 451 -22.72 12.63 -11.93
C ALA A 451 -22.76 12.13 -13.40
N SER A 452 -22.13 12.85 -14.33
CA SER A 452 -22.02 12.43 -15.74
C SER A 452 -20.79 11.59 -16.05
N TYR A 453 -19.90 11.38 -15.08
CA TYR A 453 -18.79 10.44 -15.16
C TYR A 453 -19.24 9.09 -14.59
N SER A 454 -18.74 7.99 -15.17
CA SER A 454 -19.10 6.66 -14.69
C SER A 454 -18.58 6.44 -13.27
N HIS A 455 -19.45 5.88 -12.43
CA HIS A 455 -19.12 5.38 -11.09
C HIS A 455 -18.95 3.86 -11.07
N GLU A 456 -18.92 3.23 -12.24
CA GLU A 456 -18.78 1.78 -12.36
C GLU A 456 -17.30 1.39 -12.22
N TRP A 457 -17.02 0.57 -11.21
CA TRP A 457 -15.74 -0.11 -11.05
C TRP A 457 -15.69 -1.38 -11.91
N THR A 458 -14.55 -1.63 -12.53
CA THR A 458 -14.34 -2.77 -13.43
C THR A 458 -13.15 -3.60 -13.00
N VAL A 459 -13.31 -4.93 -12.95
CA VAL A 459 -12.19 -5.85 -12.72
C VAL A 459 -11.21 -5.81 -13.90
N LEU A 460 -9.91 -5.83 -13.60
CA LEU A 460 -8.86 -5.98 -14.61
C LEU A 460 -8.64 -7.47 -14.92
N PRO A 461 -8.94 -7.96 -16.14
CA PRO A 461 -8.73 -9.34 -16.48
C PRO A 461 -7.23 -9.65 -16.62
N GLN A 462 -6.84 -10.85 -16.21
CA GLN A 462 -5.49 -11.36 -16.38
C GLN A 462 -5.44 -12.42 -17.48
N GLN A 463 -4.27 -12.58 -18.11
CA GLN A 463 -4.04 -13.57 -19.15
C GLN A 463 -2.85 -14.45 -18.77
N ILE A 464 -3.01 -15.75 -18.95
CA ILE A 464 -1.89 -16.70 -18.84
C ILE A 464 -0.96 -16.55 -20.05
N VAL A 465 0.34 -16.52 -19.79
CA VAL A 465 1.37 -16.52 -20.83
C VAL A 465 1.56 -17.95 -21.34
N PRO A 466 1.37 -18.24 -22.63
CA PRO A 466 1.43 -19.61 -23.13
C PRO A 466 2.80 -20.28 -22.94
N ILE A 467 2.79 -21.51 -22.42
CA ILE A 467 3.95 -22.39 -22.45
C ILE A 467 3.88 -23.22 -23.74
N ALA A 468 4.83 -22.99 -24.65
CA ALA A 468 4.86 -23.71 -25.93
C ALA A 468 5.16 -25.19 -25.74
N GLY A 469 4.43 -26.04 -26.47
CA GLY A 469 4.68 -27.47 -26.53
C GLY A 469 6.07 -27.81 -27.13
N THR A 470 6.58 -28.96 -26.72
CA THR A 470 7.85 -29.55 -27.11
C THR A 470 7.65 -30.66 -28.13
N LYS A 471 8.74 -31.11 -28.76
CA LYS A 471 8.70 -32.27 -29.64
C LYS A 471 8.74 -33.55 -28.82
N SER A 472 7.90 -34.51 -29.20
CA SER A 472 7.86 -35.84 -28.61
C SER A 472 9.21 -36.54 -28.78
N PRO A 473 9.80 -37.06 -27.69
CA PRO A 473 11.11 -37.69 -27.77
C PRO A 473 11.02 -39.05 -28.45
N SER A 474 12.04 -39.42 -29.24
CA SER A 474 12.11 -40.71 -29.93
C SER A 474 12.41 -41.90 -29.01
N ALA A 475 12.86 -41.64 -27.79
CA ALA A 475 13.16 -42.61 -26.73
C ALA A 475 12.87 -41.97 -25.37
N PRO A 476 12.69 -42.76 -24.28
CA PRO A 476 12.56 -42.22 -22.93
C PRO A 476 13.70 -41.24 -22.60
N PRO A 477 13.41 -39.97 -22.25
CA PRO A 477 14.45 -39.00 -21.91
C PRO A 477 15.16 -39.39 -20.62
N ASP A 478 16.51 -39.29 -20.62
CA ASP A 478 17.32 -39.59 -19.45
C ASP A 478 16.94 -38.69 -18.27
N GLY A 479 16.76 -39.29 -17.09
CA GLY A 479 16.43 -38.57 -15.85
C GLY A 479 14.99 -38.08 -15.75
N MET A 480 14.11 -38.43 -16.70
CA MET A 480 12.68 -38.11 -16.65
C MET A 480 11.82 -39.34 -16.36
N VAL A 481 10.66 -39.10 -15.74
CA VAL A 481 9.62 -40.09 -15.46
C VAL A 481 8.43 -39.82 -16.37
N ARG A 482 7.85 -40.88 -16.95
CA ARG A 482 6.61 -40.77 -17.74
C ARG A 482 5.40 -40.66 -16.82
N ILE A 483 4.62 -39.60 -17.01
CA ILE A 483 3.31 -39.41 -16.41
C ILE A 483 2.26 -39.87 -17.43
N PRO A 484 1.40 -40.85 -17.08
CA PRO A 484 0.38 -41.34 -17.99
C PRO A 484 -0.69 -40.27 -18.26
N ALA A 485 -1.38 -40.34 -19.40
CA ALA A 485 -2.56 -39.52 -19.61
C ALA A 485 -3.66 -39.93 -18.61
N GLY A 486 -4.46 -38.96 -18.15
CA GLY A 486 -5.50 -39.24 -17.17
C GLY A 486 -6.52 -38.13 -17.02
N ASN A 487 -7.69 -38.49 -16.50
CA ASN A 487 -8.66 -37.50 -16.02
C ASN A 487 -8.20 -36.99 -14.65
N PHE A 488 -8.19 -35.68 -14.49
CA PHE A 488 -7.71 -35.00 -13.30
C PHE A 488 -8.63 -33.85 -12.94
N VAL A 489 -8.82 -33.62 -11.65
CA VAL A 489 -9.51 -32.42 -11.16
C VAL A 489 -8.45 -31.50 -10.59
N PHE A 490 -8.08 -30.49 -11.37
CA PHE A 490 -7.15 -29.46 -10.94
C PHE A 490 -7.81 -28.65 -9.84
N LYS A 491 -7.16 -28.55 -8.66
CA LYS A 491 -7.67 -27.80 -7.51
C LYS A 491 -6.54 -27.07 -6.82
N VAL A 492 -6.53 -25.74 -6.87
CA VAL A 492 -5.49 -24.94 -6.24
C VAL A 492 -6.07 -23.68 -5.61
N GLN A 493 -5.34 -23.14 -4.63
CA GLN A 493 -5.62 -21.85 -4.01
C GLN A 493 -4.33 -21.06 -3.78
N GLY A 494 -4.38 -19.74 -3.95
CA GLY A 494 -3.30 -18.85 -3.55
C GLY A 494 -3.12 -18.78 -2.04
N ILE A 495 -1.87 -18.64 -1.61
CA ILE A 495 -1.47 -18.48 -0.20
C ILE A 495 -1.15 -17.04 0.20
N GLU A 496 -1.35 -16.08 -0.71
CA GLU A 496 -1.14 -14.67 -0.42
C GLU A 496 -1.95 -14.25 0.81
N ILE A 497 -1.30 -13.55 1.75
CA ILE A 497 -1.87 -13.23 3.06
C ILE A 497 -3.00 -12.20 2.92
N GLU A 498 -2.83 -11.26 2.00
CA GLU A 498 -3.73 -10.15 1.77
C GLU A 498 -4.75 -10.45 0.68
N GLY A 499 -5.88 -9.75 0.74
CA GLY A 499 -7.04 -10.04 -0.10
C GLY A 499 -7.95 -11.11 0.49
N TYR A 500 -9.26 -10.92 0.33
CA TYR A 500 -10.27 -11.91 0.68
C TYR A 500 -10.57 -12.81 -0.53
N ASP A 501 -11.68 -13.55 -0.52
CA ASP A 501 -12.14 -14.33 -1.68
C ASP A 501 -12.98 -13.45 -2.64
N ASP A 502 -12.43 -12.30 -3.00
CA ASP A 502 -13.10 -11.31 -3.86
C ASP A 502 -12.65 -11.43 -5.33
N ILE A 503 -13.48 -10.92 -6.23
CA ILE A 503 -13.13 -10.77 -7.65
C ILE A 503 -11.94 -9.83 -7.80
N GLY A 504 -10.93 -10.27 -8.57
CA GLY A 504 -9.70 -9.53 -8.86
C GLY A 504 -8.49 -10.00 -8.05
N VAL A 505 -8.70 -10.87 -7.05
CA VAL A 505 -7.63 -11.42 -6.21
C VAL A 505 -6.90 -12.56 -6.93
N ASP A 506 -5.60 -12.69 -6.68
CA ASP A 506 -4.75 -13.78 -7.18
C ASP A 506 -4.64 -13.84 -8.73
N VAL A 507 -5.01 -14.94 -9.40
CA VAL A 507 -4.83 -15.15 -10.85
C VAL A 507 -6.11 -15.57 -11.57
N GLN A 508 -6.13 -15.49 -12.91
CA GLN A 508 -7.26 -15.87 -13.75
C GLN A 508 -6.88 -16.96 -14.75
N TYR A 509 -7.37 -18.19 -14.58
CA TYR A 509 -7.15 -19.25 -15.57
C TYR A 509 -8.03 -19.06 -16.80
N PRO A 510 -7.66 -19.65 -17.97
CA PRO A 510 -8.39 -19.44 -19.23
C PRO A 510 -9.86 -19.85 -19.23
N TRP A 511 -10.29 -20.70 -18.29
CA TRP A 511 -11.67 -21.17 -18.16
C TRP A 511 -12.52 -20.31 -17.20
N GLU A 512 -11.97 -19.20 -16.68
CA GLU A 512 -12.59 -18.32 -15.69
C GLU A 512 -12.91 -16.94 -16.27
N ASP A 513 -13.94 -16.29 -15.71
CA ASP A 513 -14.38 -14.96 -16.14
C ASP A 513 -13.62 -13.81 -15.47
N SER A 514 -12.90 -14.10 -14.39
CA SER A 514 -12.23 -13.11 -13.54
C SER A 514 -11.15 -13.76 -12.66
N PRO A 515 -10.15 -12.98 -12.19
CA PRO A 515 -9.17 -13.48 -11.23
C PRO A 515 -9.83 -13.77 -9.88
N ARG A 516 -9.49 -14.90 -9.25
CA ARG A 516 -10.00 -15.32 -7.93
C ARG A 516 -8.93 -16.14 -7.21
N ARG A 517 -9.10 -16.34 -5.91
CA ARG A 517 -8.16 -17.12 -5.08
C ARG A 517 -8.26 -18.63 -5.23
N PHE A 518 -9.45 -19.16 -5.51
CA PHE A 518 -9.72 -20.60 -5.53
C PHE A 518 -10.09 -21.07 -6.92
N HIS A 519 -9.47 -22.17 -7.35
CA HIS A 519 -9.60 -22.69 -8.70
C HIS A 519 -9.94 -24.18 -8.67
N GLU A 520 -10.95 -24.57 -9.45
CA GLU A 520 -11.31 -25.96 -9.67
C GLU A 520 -11.68 -26.20 -11.14
N HIS A 521 -11.01 -27.14 -11.80
CA HIS A 521 -11.31 -27.49 -13.18
C HIS A 521 -11.08 -28.98 -13.49
N PRO A 522 -12.13 -29.73 -13.90
CA PRO A 522 -11.95 -31.08 -14.40
C PRO A 522 -11.34 -31.04 -15.81
N MET A 523 -10.23 -31.74 -16.01
CA MET A 523 -9.51 -31.75 -17.28
C MET A 523 -8.91 -33.12 -17.62
N GLN A 524 -8.58 -33.30 -18.89
CA GLN A 524 -7.79 -34.43 -19.35
C GLN A 524 -6.34 -33.99 -19.50
N VAL A 525 -5.47 -34.50 -18.62
CA VAL A 525 -4.03 -34.28 -18.71
C VAL A 525 -3.46 -35.29 -19.70
N LYS A 526 -2.75 -34.81 -20.72
CA LYS A 526 -2.07 -35.67 -21.71
C LYS A 526 -0.89 -36.38 -21.06
N SER A 527 -0.34 -37.41 -21.72
CA SER A 527 0.89 -38.03 -21.22
C SER A 527 2.09 -37.12 -21.51
N PHE A 528 3.02 -37.04 -20.55
CA PHE A 528 4.23 -36.22 -20.66
C PHE A 528 5.36 -36.86 -19.85
N TRP A 529 6.57 -36.38 -20.05
CA TRP A 529 7.75 -36.69 -19.27
C TRP A 529 8.06 -35.53 -18.35
N ILE A 530 8.40 -35.80 -17.09
CA ILE A 530 8.82 -34.78 -16.12
C ILE A 530 10.17 -35.15 -15.54
N ASP A 531 11.04 -34.17 -15.33
CA ASP A 531 12.29 -34.39 -14.62
C ASP A 531 12.02 -35.02 -13.24
N THR A 532 12.77 -36.08 -12.92
CA THR A 532 12.67 -36.77 -11.62
C THR A 532 12.97 -35.79 -10.48
N TYR A 533 13.94 -34.90 -10.70
CA TYR A 533 14.48 -33.96 -9.75
C TYR A 533 14.40 -32.53 -10.30
N PRO A 534 14.43 -31.47 -9.47
CA PRO A 534 14.74 -30.12 -9.92
C PRO A 534 16.07 -30.08 -10.70
N VAL A 535 16.21 -29.12 -11.61
CA VAL A 535 17.44 -28.94 -12.38
C VAL A 535 18.60 -28.66 -11.44
N THR A 536 19.69 -29.42 -11.55
CA THR A 536 20.84 -29.30 -10.65
C THR A 536 21.86 -28.26 -11.15
N ASN A 537 22.74 -27.81 -10.25
CA ASN A 537 23.85 -26.95 -10.63
C ASN A 537 24.76 -27.59 -11.69
N ALA A 538 25.02 -28.89 -11.63
CA ALA A 538 25.81 -29.58 -12.65
C ALA A 538 25.13 -29.62 -14.02
N GLN A 539 23.80 -29.75 -14.06
CA GLN A 539 23.04 -29.69 -15.31
C GLN A 539 23.03 -28.28 -15.89
N PHE A 540 22.77 -27.26 -15.05
CA PHE A 540 22.80 -25.87 -15.47
C PHE A 540 24.20 -25.44 -15.93
N LYS A 541 25.27 -25.92 -15.29
CA LYS A 541 26.66 -25.69 -15.73
C LYS A 541 26.92 -26.20 -17.14
N LYS A 542 26.39 -27.38 -17.51
CA LYS A 542 26.49 -27.90 -18.89
C LYS A 542 25.79 -27.00 -19.91
N PHE A 543 24.64 -26.43 -19.53
CA PHE A 543 23.96 -25.44 -20.35
C PHE A 543 24.84 -24.20 -20.57
N LEU A 544 25.38 -23.62 -19.51
CA LEU A 544 26.28 -22.45 -19.61
C LEU A 544 27.53 -22.75 -20.44
N ASP A 545 28.17 -23.89 -20.22
CA ASP A 545 29.41 -24.27 -20.91
C ASP A 545 29.19 -24.52 -22.41
N SER A 546 28.02 -25.03 -22.79
CA SER A 546 27.71 -25.35 -24.19
C SER A 546 27.14 -24.18 -24.99
N THR A 547 26.50 -23.22 -24.33
CA THR A 547 25.81 -22.10 -24.98
C THR A 547 26.51 -20.76 -24.80
N HIS A 548 27.38 -20.65 -23.80
CA HIS A 548 27.92 -19.38 -23.30
C HIS A 548 26.81 -18.39 -22.93
N TYR A 549 25.69 -18.92 -22.41
CA TYR A 549 24.55 -18.10 -22.00
C TYR A 549 24.96 -17.08 -20.92
N HIS A 550 24.54 -15.85 -21.13
CA HIS A 550 24.65 -14.76 -20.18
C HIS A 550 23.40 -13.87 -20.32
N PRO A 551 22.62 -13.66 -19.24
CA PRO A 551 21.43 -12.84 -19.30
C PRO A 551 21.80 -11.36 -19.49
N PRO A 552 20.95 -10.54 -20.14
CA PRO A 552 21.20 -9.10 -20.31
C PRO A 552 21.34 -8.33 -19.00
N ASP A 553 20.61 -8.75 -17.97
CA ASP A 553 20.74 -8.29 -16.59
C ASP A 553 21.27 -9.46 -15.75
N ASP A 554 22.53 -9.39 -15.33
CA ASP A 554 23.23 -10.44 -14.59
C ASP A 554 23.25 -10.21 -13.08
N ARG A 555 22.62 -9.13 -12.58
CA ARG A 555 22.54 -8.90 -11.14
C ARG A 555 21.78 -10.05 -10.48
N ASN A 556 22.36 -10.54 -9.38
CA ASN A 556 21.90 -11.71 -8.64
C ASN A 556 21.87 -13.02 -9.46
N PHE A 557 22.32 -13.06 -10.72
CA PHE A 557 22.39 -14.29 -11.51
C PHE A 557 23.40 -15.25 -10.88
N LEU A 558 22.92 -16.43 -10.47
CA LEU A 558 23.74 -17.46 -9.83
C LEU A 558 24.56 -16.90 -8.65
N ARG A 559 23.93 -16.07 -7.80
CA ARG A 559 24.58 -15.30 -6.72
C ARG A 559 25.55 -16.10 -5.84
N ASP A 560 25.21 -17.37 -5.59
CA ASP A 560 25.99 -18.28 -4.75
C ASP A 560 27.20 -18.89 -5.47
N TRP A 561 27.25 -18.82 -6.79
CA TRP A 561 28.39 -19.28 -7.59
C TRP A 561 29.56 -18.30 -7.48
N LYS A 562 30.78 -18.82 -7.62
CA LYS A 562 32.02 -18.05 -7.60
C LYS A 562 32.85 -18.42 -8.82
N ASP A 563 33.39 -17.40 -9.49
CA ASP A 563 34.25 -17.56 -10.68
C ASP A 563 33.65 -18.48 -11.76
N GLY A 564 32.33 -18.38 -11.96
CA GLY A 564 31.59 -19.17 -12.95
C GLY A 564 31.32 -20.63 -12.56
N SER A 565 31.55 -21.02 -11.31
CA SER A 565 31.28 -22.37 -10.81
C SER A 565 30.43 -22.37 -9.54
N PHE A 566 29.59 -23.39 -9.40
CA PHE A 566 28.85 -23.65 -8.17
C PHE A 566 29.79 -24.02 -7.01
N PRO A 567 29.37 -23.82 -5.74
CA PRO A 567 30.18 -24.20 -4.56
C PRO A 567 30.54 -25.69 -4.54
N ALA A 568 31.68 -26.04 -3.96
CA ALA A 568 32.11 -27.43 -3.88
C ALA A 568 31.06 -28.32 -3.17
N GLY A 569 30.71 -29.45 -3.80
CA GLY A 569 29.67 -30.37 -3.30
C GLY A 569 28.23 -29.94 -3.60
N TRP A 570 28.02 -28.93 -4.46
CA TRP A 570 26.67 -28.48 -4.87
C TRP A 570 26.25 -29.01 -6.24
N ASP A 571 27.02 -29.90 -6.86
CA ASP A 571 26.74 -30.48 -8.18
C ASP A 571 25.37 -31.14 -8.28
N ASN A 572 24.95 -31.83 -7.21
CA ASN A 572 23.64 -32.50 -7.10
C ASN A 572 22.58 -31.71 -6.33
N LYS A 573 22.81 -30.42 -6.07
CA LYS A 573 21.81 -29.52 -5.47
C LYS A 573 21.03 -28.78 -6.56
N PRO A 574 19.76 -28.39 -6.32
CA PRO A 574 19.02 -27.53 -7.23
C PRO A 574 19.81 -26.27 -7.58
N VAL A 575 19.73 -25.85 -8.85
CA VAL A 575 20.17 -24.50 -9.23
C VAL A 575 19.15 -23.48 -8.73
N THR A 576 19.64 -22.41 -8.11
CA THR A 576 18.85 -21.28 -7.61
C THR A 576 19.43 -19.98 -8.14
N TRP A 577 18.85 -18.82 -7.77
CA TRP A 577 19.27 -17.52 -8.31
C TRP A 577 19.14 -17.43 -9.84
N VAL A 578 18.09 -18.03 -10.36
CA VAL A 578 17.71 -18.03 -11.79
C VAL A 578 16.31 -17.47 -11.94
N SER A 579 16.12 -16.56 -12.89
CA SER A 579 14.82 -15.95 -13.18
C SER A 579 13.97 -16.92 -13.99
N LEU A 580 12.69 -16.56 -14.19
CA LEU A 580 11.81 -17.29 -15.09
C LEU A 580 12.36 -17.35 -16.52
N GLU A 581 12.99 -16.27 -16.99
CA GLU A 581 13.64 -16.19 -18.30
C GLU A 581 14.86 -17.10 -18.39
N ASP A 582 15.69 -17.15 -17.35
CA ASP A 582 16.85 -18.06 -17.27
C ASP A 582 16.39 -19.53 -17.33
N ALA A 583 15.33 -19.87 -16.59
CA ALA A 583 14.75 -21.21 -16.57
C ALA A 583 14.16 -21.62 -17.93
N ARG A 584 13.48 -20.69 -18.62
CA ARG A 584 12.97 -20.90 -19.99
C ARG A 584 14.10 -21.08 -21.01
N ALA A 585 15.18 -20.31 -20.90
CA ALA A 585 16.34 -20.44 -21.77
C ALA A 585 17.00 -21.82 -21.62
N TYR A 586 17.18 -22.29 -20.38
CA TYR A 586 17.64 -23.65 -20.11
C TYR A 586 16.69 -24.70 -20.68
N ALA A 587 15.39 -24.58 -20.42
CA ALA A 587 14.40 -25.56 -20.86
C ALA A 587 14.41 -25.69 -22.39
N ALA A 588 14.43 -24.57 -23.10
CA ALA A 588 14.52 -24.54 -24.56
C ALA A 588 15.79 -25.22 -25.08
N TRP A 589 16.96 -24.94 -24.48
CA TRP A 589 18.22 -25.61 -24.82
C TRP A 589 18.15 -27.11 -24.60
N ALA A 590 17.53 -27.54 -23.51
CA ALA A 590 17.36 -28.96 -23.17
C ALA A 590 16.32 -29.68 -24.04
N GLY A 591 15.63 -28.97 -24.95
CA GLY A 591 14.52 -29.52 -25.75
C GLY A 591 13.26 -29.79 -24.93
N LYS A 592 13.11 -29.09 -23.80
CA LYS A 592 12.04 -29.22 -22.81
C LYS A 592 11.24 -27.91 -22.69
N ARG A 593 10.30 -27.86 -21.76
CA ARG A 593 9.56 -26.66 -21.33
C ARG A 593 9.37 -26.66 -19.81
N LEU A 594 8.93 -25.55 -19.25
CA LEU A 594 8.44 -25.54 -17.86
C LEU A 594 7.10 -26.30 -17.78
N PRO A 595 6.81 -26.95 -16.64
CA PRO A 595 5.52 -27.59 -16.43
C PRO A 595 4.40 -26.55 -16.38
N HIS A 596 3.25 -26.90 -16.92
CA HIS A 596 2.03 -26.25 -16.50
C HIS A 596 1.73 -26.58 -15.03
N GLU A 597 1.03 -25.70 -14.33
CA GLU A 597 0.74 -25.92 -12.92
C GLU A 597 -0.09 -27.19 -12.67
N TRP A 598 -1.06 -27.48 -13.54
CA TRP A 598 -1.86 -28.70 -13.47
C TRP A 598 -1.03 -29.96 -13.76
N GLU A 599 0.00 -29.88 -14.62
CA GLU A 599 0.92 -30.99 -14.86
C GLU A 599 1.79 -31.25 -13.64
N TRP A 600 2.28 -30.19 -13.00
CA TRP A 600 3.03 -30.26 -11.76
C TRP A 600 2.18 -30.91 -10.65
N GLN A 601 0.93 -30.44 -10.48
CA GLN A 601 0.03 -30.97 -9.46
C GLN A 601 -0.29 -32.43 -9.73
N TYR A 602 -0.60 -32.79 -10.98
CA TYR A 602 -0.90 -34.18 -11.34
C TYR A 602 0.30 -35.10 -11.11
N ALA A 603 1.51 -34.68 -11.49
CA ALA A 603 2.74 -35.44 -11.25
C ALA A 603 3.02 -35.66 -9.73
N ALA A 604 2.56 -34.74 -8.89
CA ALA A 604 2.68 -34.82 -7.44
C ALA A 604 1.58 -35.64 -6.77
N GLN A 605 0.34 -35.47 -7.23
CA GLN A 605 -0.87 -35.97 -6.56
C GLN A 605 -1.33 -37.32 -7.10
N GLY A 606 -1.14 -37.60 -8.40
CA GLY A 606 -1.89 -38.65 -9.08
C GLY A 606 -3.37 -38.26 -9.18
N SER A 607 -4.28 -39.22 -8.99
CA SER A 607 -5.73 -39.01 -9.13
C SER A 607 -6.52 -39.30 -7.85
N ASP A 608 -5.86 -39.47 -6.71
CA ASP A 608 -6.49 -39.86 -5.44
C ASP A 608 -6.72 -38.69 -4.46
N GLY A 609 -6.40 -37.46 -4.89
CA GLY A 609 -6.68 -36.25 -4.11
C GLY A 609 -5.80 -36.08 -2.86
N ARG A 610 -4.63 -36.74 -2.80
CA ARG A 610 -3.72 -36.62 -1.67
C ARG A 610 -3.27 -35.18 -1.38
N VAL A 611 -3.02 -34.89 -0.11
CA VAL A 611 -2.60 -33.54 0.36
C VAL A 611 -1.13 -33.24 0.05
N TYR A 612 -0.25 -34.24 0.22
CA TYR A 612 1.19 -34.17 -0.03
C TYR A 612 1.61 -35.25 -1.03
N PRO A 613 2.80 -35.17 -1.68
CA PRO A 613 3.23 -36.20 -2.63
C PRO A 613 3.19 -37.63 -2.07
N TRP A 614 3.52 -37.78 -0.78
CA TRP A 614 3.60 -39.07 -0.08
C TRP A 614 2.28 -39.52 0.57
N GLY A 615 1.23 -38.70 0.61
CA GLY A 615 -0.04 -39.06 1.25
C GLY A 615 -0.75 -37.88 1.92
N ASN A 616 -1.62 -38.17 2.88
CA ASN A 616 -2.45 -37.15 3.54
C ASN A 616 -1.86 -36.62 4.85
N ASP A 617 -1.01 -37.41 5.50
CA ASP A 617 -0.36 -37.02 6.76
C ASP A 617 0.99 -36.37 6.49
N TRP A 618 1.31 -35.31 7.24
CA TRP A 618 2.60 -34.64 7.15
C TRP A 618 3.74 -35.59 7.51
N ASN A 619 4.80 -35.62 6.68
CA ASN A 619 6.00 -36.40 6.92
C ASN A 619 7.24 -35.51 6.86
N ALA A 620 7.77 -35.15 8.04
CA ALA A 620 8.96 -34.30 8.14
C ALA A 620 10.23 -34.92 7.52
N SER A 621 10.28 -36.25 7.30
CA SER A 621 11.41 -36.91 6.63
C SER A 621 11.33 -36.87 5.11
N GLY A 622 10.24 -36.34 4.56
CA GLY A 622 10.03 -36.17 3.12
C GLY A 622 10.50 -34.83 2.57
N VAL A 623 11.00 -33.93 3.43
CA VAL A 623 11.42 -32.57 3.09
C VAL A 623 12.68 -32.18 3.87
N PRO A 624 13.46 -31.18 3.42
CA PRO A 624 14.52 -30.59 4.22
C PRO A 624 14.02 -30.03 5.56
N VAL A 625 14.90 -30.04 6.56
CA VAL A 625 14.63 -29.34 7.83
C VAL A 625 14.51 -27.84 7.55
N PRO A 626 13.43 -27.16 8.00
CA PRO A 626 13.29 -25.72 7.79
C PRO A 626 14.46 -24.92 8.36
N ASP A 627 15.01 -24.03 7.55
CA ASP A 627 16.02 -23.06 7.96
C ASP A 627 15.35 -21.79 8.47
N LYS A 628 15.58 -21.48 9.74
CA LYS A 628 14.98 -20.34 10.45
C LYS A 628 16.00 -19.25 10.79
N ASN A 629 17.21 -19.36 10.24
CA ASN A 629 18.28 -18.42 10.49
C ASN A 629 18.09 -17.14 9.66
N ARG A 630 18.82 -16.08 10.04
CA ARG A 630 18.85 -14.81 9.30
C ARG A 630 19.73 -14.85 8.04
N THR A 631 20.42 -15.96 7.83
CA THR A 631 21.22 -16.21 6.64
C THR A 631 20.84 -17.58 6.13
N MET A 632 20.44 -17.63 4.87
CA MET A 632 19.92 -18.85 4.25
C MET A 632 21.06 -19.82 3.97
N ARG A 633 20.95 -21.05 4.46
CA ARG A 633 21.83 -22.16 4.05
C ARG A 633 21.54 -22.56 2.60
N GLY A 634 22.40 -23.35 1.97
CA GLY A 634 22.09 -23.92 0.66
C GLY A 634 21.02 -25.03 0.70
N PRO A 635 20.33 -25.30 -0.43
CA PRO A 635 19.35 -26.37 -0.53
C PRO A 635 19.97 -27.75 -0.28
N ASP A 636 19.16 -28.75 -0.01
CA ASP A 636 19.63 -30.14 0.09
C ASP A 636 19.88 -30.73 -1.31
N ALA A 637 20.65 -31.82 -1.38
CA ALA A 637 20.81 -32.55 -2.64
C ALA A 637 19.46 -33.13 -3.09
N VAL A 638 19.22 -33.19 -4.40
CA VAL A 638 17.89 -33.50 -4.96
C VAL A 638 17.40 -34.92 -4.63
N ASP A 639 18.29 -35.80 -4.19
CA ASP A 639 18.02 -37.20 -3.82
C ASP A 639 18.07 -37.45 -2.30
N ALA A 640 18.20 -36.40 -1.49
CA ALA A 640 18.37 -36.52 -0.04
C ALA A 640 17.10 -37.00 0.70
N HIS A 641 15.92 -36.80 0.12
CA HIS A 641 14.62 -37.02 0.78
C HIS A 641 13.75 -38.06 0.07
N PRO A 642 14.15 -39.35 0.02
CA PRO A 642 13.43 -40.40 -0.73
C PRO A 642 11.99 -40.67 -0.26
N GLN A 643 11.65 -40.27 0.96
CA GLN A 643 10.28 -40.35 1.48
C GLN A 643 9.37 -39.23 0.94
N GLY A 644 9.93 -38.23 0.24
CA GLY A 644 9.23 -37.14 -0.43
C GLY A 644 8.64 -37.50 -1.80
N LYS A 645 8.83 -38.74 -2.25
CA LYS A 645 8.50 -39.21 -3.59
C LYS A 645 6.99 -39.21 -3.87
N SER A 646 6.59 -38.75 -5.05
CA SER A 646 5.21 -38.84 -5.55
C SER A 646 4.82 -40.27 -5.97
N PRO A 647 3.53 -40.55 -6.24
CA PRO A 647 3.08 -41.86 -6.76
C PRO A 647 3.82 -42.34 -7.98
N PHE A 648 4.26 -41.39 -8.82
CA PHE A 648 4.82 -41.71 -10.13
C PHE A 648 6.33 -41.90 -10.10
N GLY A 649 7.04 -41.39 -9.10
CA GLY A 649 8.49 -41.33 -9.25
C GLY A 649 9.15 -40.06 -8.76
N VAL A 650 8.40 -38.97 -8.75
CA VAL A 650 8.96 -37.63 -8.82
C VAL A 650 9.37 -37.18 -7.42
N MET A 651 10.59 -36.65 -7.32
CA MET A 651 11.26 -36.29 -6.06
C MET A 651 11.25 -34.78 -5.88
N ASP A 652 11.37 -34.32 -4.63
CA ASP A 652 11.52 -32.89 -4.27
C ASP A 652 10.46 -31.99 -4.90
N LEU A 653 9.21 -32.43 -4.89
CA LEU A 653 8.07 -31.58 -5.24
C LEU A 653 7.65 -30.67 -4.09
N VAL A 654 8.06 -30.94 -2.85
CA VAL A 654 7.69 -30.11 -1.69
C VAL A 654 8.92 -29.81 -0.84
N GLY A 655 9.10 -28.55 -0.45
CA GLY A 655 9.97 -28.13 0.66
C GLY A 655 11.46 -27.93 0.40
N ASN A 656 12.00 -28.21 -0.80
CA ASN A 656 13.41 -27.92 -1.11
C ASN A 656 13.54 -26.53 -1.76
N VAL A 657 13.06 -26.36 -2.98
CA VAL A 657 13.00 -25.04 -3.62
C VAL A 657 11.64 -24.84 -4.24
N TRP A 658 11.18 -23.60 -4.27
CA TRP A 658 10.07 -23.18 -5.11
C TRP A 658 10.36 -23.50 -6.57
N GLN A 659 9.32 -23.81 -7.33
CA GLN A 659 9.46 -24.21 -8.73
C GLN A 659 8.60 -23.35 -9.64
N TRP A 660 9.24 -22.72 -10.62
CA TRP A 660 8.57 -21.95 -11.68
C TRP A 660 7.58 -22.81 -12.48
N THR A 661 6.34 -22.31 -12.64
CA THR A 661 5.34 -22.89 -13.54
C THR A 661 4.79 -21.84 -14.52
N GLU A 662 3.61 -21.29 -14.23
CA GLU A 662 2.86 -20.37 -15.06
C GLU A 662 3.34 -18.93 -14.88
N GLU A 663 3.06 -18.11 -15.88
CA GLU A 663 3.16 -16.66 -15.80
C GLU A 663 1.80 -16.06 -16.17
N PHE A 664 1.38 -15.05 -15.44
CA PHE A 664 0.19 -14.25 -15.70
C PHE A 664 0.57 -12.80 -15.94
N THR A 665 -0.22 -12.14 -16.77
CA THR A 665 -0.03 -10.73 -17.08
C THR A 665 -1.37 -10.01 -17.29
N ASP A 666 -1.45 -8.79 -16.79
CA ASP A 666 -2.47 -7.81 -17.11
C ASP A 666 -1.82 -6.46 -17.49
N GLU A 667 -2.61 -5.41 -17.66
CA GLU A 667 -2.10 -4.08 -18.02
C GLU A 667 -1.05 -3.51 -17.05
N HIS A 668 -1.19 -3.79 -15.75
CA HIS A 668 -0.38 -3.25 -14.67
C HIS A 668 0.59 -4.26 -14.06
N THR A 669 0.25 -5.54 -13.98
CA THR A 669 0.99 -6.53 -13.20
C THR A 669 1.48 -7.68 -14.07
N ARG A 670 2.63 -8.22 -13.67
CA ARG A 670 3.16 -9.50 -14.14
C ARG A 670 3.44 -10.35 -12.91
N SER A 671 3.04 -11.62 -12.94
CA SER A 671 3.30 -12.55 -11.84
C SER A 671 3.61 -13.94 -12.36
N ALA A 672 4.30 -14.74 -11.55
CA ALA A 672 4.51 -16.16 -11.80
C ALA A 672 3.98 -17.00 -10.66
N ILE A 673 3.56 -18.21 -11.00
CA ILE A 673 3.14 -19.21 -10.03
C ILE A 673 4.34 -20.06 -9.62
N LEU A 674 4.47 -20.19 -8.30
CA LEU A 674 5.47 -21.00 -7.62
C LEU A 674 4.80 -22.16 -6.90
N ARG A 675 5.39 -23.36 -7.06
CA ARG A 675 4.86 -24.60 -6.48
C ARG A 675 5.83 -25.25 -5.51
N GLY A 676 5.29 -25.88 -4.48
CA GLY A 676 6.00 -26.81 -3.60
C GLY A 676 6.55 -26.24 -2.28
N GLY A 677 6.66 -24.91 -2.14
CA GLY A 677 7.35 -24.33 -1.00
C GLY A 677 8.86 -24.62 -0.99
N GLU A 678 9.53 -24.12 0.03
CA GLU A 678 10.97 -24.23 0.21
C GLU A 678 11.36 -24.53 1.66
N TYR A 679 12.67 -24.63 1.92
CA TYR A 679 13.20 -24.87 3.27
C TYR A 679 13.40 -23.59 4.07
N TYR A 680 13.57 -22.43 3.43
CA TYR A 680 13.83 -21.17 4.15
C TYR A 680 12.54 -20.60 4.74
N GLN A 681 12.57 -20.28 6.03
CA GLN A 681 11.44 -19.77 6.79
C GLN A 681 11.93 -18.70 7.78
N PRO A 682 12.07 -17.43 7.36
CA PRO A 682 12.46 -16.35 8.27
C PRO A 682 11.43 -16.19 9.41
N GLN A 683 11.88 -15.71 10.56
CA GLN A 683 11.07 -15.64 11.79
C GLN A 683 10.77 -14.19 12.18
N GLY A 684 9.73 -13.99 13.00
CA GLY A 684 9.41 -12.69 13.61
C GLY A 684 8.21 -11.96 13.00
N SER A 685 7.71 -12.40 11.85
CA SER A 685 6.51 -11.83 11.23
C SER A 685 5.73 -12.88 10.44
N ILE A 686 4.42 -12.68 10.35
CA ILE A 686 3.55 -13.46 9.46
C ILE A 686 3.64 -12.99 8.01
N TRP A 687 4.13 -11.76 7.78
CA TRP A 687 4.17 -11.08 6.49
C TRP A 687 5.28 -11.58 5.55
N TYR A 688 6.08 -12.55 5.96
CA TYR A 688 7.01 -13.18 5.01
C TYR A 688 6.28 -14.06 4.01
N PHE A 689 6.89 -14.25 2.85
CA PHE A 689 6.38 -15.12 1.78
C PHE A 689 5.96 -16.49 2.33
N ALA A 690 4.66 -16.78 2.25
CA ALA A 690 4.07 -17.96 2.87
C ALA A 690 4.50 -19.25 2.17
N GLN A 691 4.42 -20.39 2.87
CA GLN A 691 4.80 -21.70 2.34
C GLN A 691 3.59 -22.44 1.76
N ALA A 692 3.73 -23.05 0.59
CA ALA A 692 2.72 -23.92 -0.04
C ALA A 692 3.14 -25.39 0.02
N TYR A 693 3.03 -26.01 1.19
CA TYR A 693 3.34 -27.44 1.33
C TYR A 693 2.24 -28.36 0.81
N LYS A 694 0.99 -27.92 0.79
CA LYS A 694 -0.09 -28.75 0.24
C LYS A 694 -0.09 -28.68 -1.28
N LEU A 695 -0.39 -29.80 -1.92
CA LEU A 695 -0.48 -29.89 -3.37
C LEU A 695 -1.63 -29.07 -3.96
N SER A 696 -2.54 -28.55 -3.14
CA SER A 696 -3.60 -27.64 -3.56
C SER A 696 -3.28 -26.17 -3.27
N GLU A 697 -2.04 -25.81 -2.95
CA GLU A 697 -1.62 -24.44 -2.64
C GLU A 697 -0.54 -23.98 -3.65
N HIS A 698 -0.55 -22.70 -4.02
CA HIS A 698 0.56 -22.07 -4.74
C HIS A 698 0.97 -20.73 -4.10
N GLY A 699 2.21 -20.32 -4.38
CA GLY A 699 2.67 -18.95 -4.17
C GLY A 699 2.55 -18.14 -5.46
N LYS A 700 2.07 -16.90 -5.37
CA LYS A 700 2.11 -15.92 -6.46
C LYS A 700 3.31 -14.99 -6.22
N LEU A 701 4.29 -15.03 -7.11
CA LEU A 701 5.42 -14.10 -7.08
C LEU A 701 5.16 -12.95 -8.05
N LEU A 702 5.16 -11.72 -7.55
CA LEU A 702 5.05 -10.55 -8.41
C LEU A 702 6.41 -10.27 -9.08
N LEU A 703 6.41 -10.02 -10.39
CA LEU A 703 7.62 -9.90 -11.20
C LEU A 703 7.85 -8.45 -11.65
N THR A 704 9.09 -7.98 -11.55
CA THR A 704 9.53 -6.71 -12.15
C THR A 704 10.62 -6.96 -13.20
N ALA A 705 11.73 -7.55 -12.77
CA ALA A 705 12.92 -7.76 -13.57
C ALA A 705 13.81 -8.85 -12.98
N PRO A 706 14.62 -9.54 -13.81
CA PRO A 706 15.49 -10.63 -13.34
C PRO A 706 16.40 -10.28 -12.14
N SER A 707 16.87 -9.03 -12.06
CA SER A 707 17.68 -8.56 -10.92
C SER A 707 16.97 -8.65 -9.57
N LEU A 708 15.66 -8.41 -9.53
CA LEU A 708 14.85 -8.48 -8.32
C LEU A 708 14.23 -9.88 -8.13
N ASP A 709 13.75 -10.48 -9.23
CA ASP A 709 12.93 -11.70 -9.24
C ASP A 709 13.74 -12.98 -8.92
N ARG A 710 15.06 -12.98 -9.18
CA ARG A 710 15.94 -14.10 -8.80
C ARG A 710 16.01 -14.23 -7.28
N SER A 711 15.86 -15.45 -6.79
CA SER A 711 15.91 -15.78 -5.36
C SER A 711 16.71 -17.06 -5.10
N GLY A 712 17.30 -17.15 -3.91
CA GLY A 712 17.99 -18.35 -3.41
C GLY A 712 17.06 -19.50 -3.07
N GLY A 713 15.77 -19.19 -2.90
CA GLY A 713 14.68 -20.12 -2.62
C GLY A 713 13.99 -20.71 -3.84
N ILE A 714 14.27 -20.17 -5.04
CA ILE A 714 13.57 -20.55 -6.26
C ILE A 714 14.50 -21.29 -7.22
N GLY A 715 14.06 -22.46 -7.66
CA GLY A 715 14.62 -23.21 -8.78
C GLY A 715 13.52 -23.61 -9.77
N PHE A 716 13.74 -24.70 -10.50
CA PHE A 716 12.75 -25.19 -11.45
C PHE A 716 12.99 -26.66 -11.82
N ARG A 717 12.00 -27.24 -12.49
CA ARG A 717 12.10 -28.51 -13.20
C ARG A 717 11.50 -28.36 -14.59
N CYS A 718 11.81 -29.29 -15.49
CA CYS A 718 11.26 -29.27 -16.82
C CYS A 718 10.35 -30.47 -17.11
N VAL A 719 9.51 -30.31 -18.12
CA VAL A 719 8.72 -31.37 -18.74
C VAL A 719 8.98 -31.43 -20.24
N GLN A 720 8.63 -32.55 -20.84
CA GLN A 720 8.63 -32.77 -22.28
C GLN A 720 7.36 -33.54 -22.66
N ASP A 721 6.69 -33.10 -23.72
CA ASP A 721 5.47 -33.74 -24.22
C ASP A 721 5.79 -35.15 -24.74
N ALA A 722 4.91 -36.10 -24.49
CA ALA A 722 5.11 -37.48 -24.96
C ALA A 722 4.46 -37.76 -26.32
N GLU A 723 3.50 -36.93 -26.75
CA GLU A 723 2.69 -37.10 -27.96
C GLU A 723 2.51 -35.79 -28.72
#